data_AF-A0A8I2YQI2-F1
#
_entry.id   AF-A0A8I2YQI2-F1
#
_cell.length_a   1.000
_cell.length_b   1.000
_cell.length_c   1.000
_cell.angle_alpha   90.00
_cell.angle_beta   90.00
_cell.angle_gamma   90.00
#
_symmetry.space_group_name_H-M   'P 1'
#
loop_
_entity.id
_entity.type
_entity.pdbx_description
1 polymer ?
#
loop_
_entity_poly.entity_id
_entity_poly.type
_entity_poly.pdbx_seq_one_letter_code
_entity_poly.pdbx_strand_id
1 'polypeptide(L)'
;MPYKLSATLLSHSADVRGVVSPTDNLVLSASRDSTAISWLRSSPSSFSPASLLRSGSRFVNAVEYLPPTADASQGYAVVGGQDMVINIFMLDSSNKEDPDYSLIGHTDNVCALHVGPAGIIISGSWDRTAKVWKNFLLQYDLKGHQQSVWAVLALEDSHFLTASADKTIKLWMQNKAIRTYEGHRDAVRGLALIPDLGFASCSNDSEVRVWTMGGDLIYTLSGHTSFVYSLSVLPNGDLVSAGEDRSVRIWRDGECAQVIIHPAISVWSVATMPNSDIVSGCSDGVVRVFSKSEDRWAGEADRKVLEDQISNQVLSSQQIGDVKKTDLPGPEALVAPGKKAGEVKMVRSRDTVEAHQWDATSSSWQKIGEVVDAVGSGRKQLYNGKEYDYVFDVDVQEGAAPLKLPYNASENPYAAAQRFLQQNDVSMNYIDEVVRFIEKNTAGVNLGSDSDYVDPFTGASRYQPSTRPSSSTVPTSTHVDPFTGASRYSGTLHEVSPPATQTPQTKILPFKTLVTFKQSNIPAMRAKLYQFDDALRNETTTAACAMYPEEQVLIEEVFTFLSQITSNPASPTSITPSGPHIEAIISILNRWPAVQRFPVMDLGRLVAVYCASTPVAPGNRENFFDCLFNASDWSSVASRESSMLKPQETNVLLLLRTITNYFQEGTPVNDGQWVQQIFEALSQAPYHLLSKPQRVALASILFNFSCIHLNTTASTATRDQCLSLIFKVLKLETDDPEVTYRTSVALGNILYEARDRGMALNLKSAQVMELKDVMRAIRSSFNDGRINNVIQEINSLAA
;
A
#
# COMPACT_ATOMS: atom_id res chain seq x y z
N MET A 1 -34.22 11.56 5.08
CA MET A 1 -33.28 12.60 5.54
C MET A 1 -31.86 12.15 5.25
N PRO A 2 -30.95 13.07 4.84
CA PRO A 2 -29.54 12.77 4.69
C PRO A 2 -28.87 12.67 6.07
N TYR A 3 -27.83 11.85 6.16
CA TYR A 3 -26.91 11.83 7.28
C TYR A 3 -26.14 13.15 7.38
N LYS A 4 -26.07 13.74 8.57
CA LYS A 4 -25.22 14.89 8.89
C LYS A 4 -24.40 14.61 10.12
N LEU A 5 -23.33 15.38 10.31
CA LEU A 5 -22.47 15.26 11.49
C LEU A 5 -23.31 15.38 12.76
N SER A 6 -23.13 14.38 13.63
CA SER A 6 -23.73 14.27 14.96
C SER A 6 -22.69 14.53 16.05
N ALA A 7 -21.50 13.93 15.96
CA ALA A 7 -20.44 14.13 16.94
C ALA A 7 -19.05 13.96 16.32
N THR A 8 -18.06 14.64 16.90
CA THR A 8 -16.63 14.49 16.58
C THR A 8 -15.89 14.09 17.84
N LEU A 9 -15.14 12.99 17.78
CA LEU A 9 -14.43 12.37 18.89
C LEU A 9 -12.92 12.54 18.66
N LEU A 10 -12.29 13.38 19.49
CA LEU A 10 -10.89 13.81 19.35
C LEU A 10 -10.09 13.30 20.55
N SER A 11 -9.33 12.21 20.36
CA SER A 11 -8.36 11.74 21.38
C SER A 11 -7.24 10.88 20.80
N HIS A 12 -7.40 10.33 19.60
CA HIS A 12 -6.33 9.62 18.91
C HIS A 12 -5.35 10.61 18.26
N SER A 13 -4.07 10.25 18.24
CA SER A 13 -3.00 11.07 17.66
C SER A 13 -2.48 10.56 16.31
N ALA A 14 -3.05 9.47 15.81
CA ALA A 14 -2.74 8.84 14.54
C ALA A 14 -3.99 8.16 13.98
N ASP A 15 -3.90 7.55 12.79
CA ASP A 15 -5.02 6.92 12.08
C ASP A 15 -5.90 6.05 12.97
N VAL A 16 -7.21 6.29 12.92
CA VAL A 16 -8.20 5.38 13.52
C VAL A 16 -8.48 4.27 12.52
N ARG A 17 -8.02 3.06 12.85
CA ARG A 17 -8.02 1.89 11.96
C ARG A 17 -9.22 0.97 12.12
N GLY A 18 -9.86 0.99 13.28
CA GLY A 18 -11.05 0.21 13.56
C GLY A 18 -12.04 1.00 14.42
N VAL A 19 -13.32 0.88 14.11
CA VAL A 19 -14.42 1.37 14.96
C VAL A 19 -15.50 0.30 15.06
N VAL A 20 -16.14 0.18 16.23
CA VAL A 20 -17.36 -0.61 16.42
C VAL A 20 -18.31 0.13 17.36
N SER A 21 -19.62 -0.02 17.15
CA SER A 21 -20.63 0.63 17.99
C SER A 21 -21.80 -0.32 18.28
N PRO A 22 -21.66 -1.20 19.29
CA PRO A 22 -22.63 -2.27 19.55
C PRO A 22 -23.95 -1.77 20.15
N THR A 23 -23.96 -0.55 20.70
CA THR A 23 -25.14 0.09 21.28
C THR A 23 -25.17 1.55 20.86
N ASP A 24 -26.30 2.22 21.04
CA ASP A 24 -26.42 3.65 20.73
C ASP A 24 -25.50 4.53 21.59
N ASN A 25 -25.00 4.01 22.71
CA ASN A 25 -24.26 4.78 23.71
C ASN A 25 -22.77 4.42 23.79
N LEU A 26 -22.31 3.38 23.09
CA LEU A 26 -20.93 2.92 23.15
C LEU A 26 -20.30 2.94 21.76
N VAL A 27 -19.17 3.62 21.64
CA VAL A 27 -18.25 3.48 20.50
C VAL A 27 -16.94 2.94 21.05
N LEU A 28 -16.34 1.97 20.36
CA LEU A 28 -14.95 1.58 20.57
C LEU A 28 -14.16 1.99 19.33
N SER A 29 -12.95 2.49 19.52
CA SER A 29 -12.02 2.83 18.44
C SER A 29 -10.63 2.25 18.67
N ALA A 30 -9.94 1.91 17.60
CA ALA A 30 -8.57 1.39 17.57
C ALA A 30 -7.70 2.25 16.67
N SER A 31 -6.47 2.55 17.11
CA SER A 31 -5.60 3.50 16.41
C SER A 31 -4.14 3.04 16.30
N ARG A 32 -3.48 3.59 15.26
CA ARG A 32 -2.02 3.47 15.08
C ARG A 32 -1.21 4.17 16.17
N ASP A 33 -1.82 4.98 17.01
CA ASP A 33 -1.16 5.56 18.19
C ASP A 33 -0.93 4.55 19.34
N SER A 34 -1.14 3.25 19.07
CA SER A 34 -1.03 2.12 20.00
C SER A 34 -2.13 1.99 21.04
N THR A 35 -3.24 2.73 20.87
CA THR A 35 -4.35 2.72 21.82
C THR A 35 -5.66 2.29 21.17
N ALA A 36 -6.52 1.70 21.99
CA ALA A 36 -7.95 1.66 21.75
C ALA A 36 -8.68 2.50 22.81
N ILE A 37 -9.83 3.06 22.48
CA ILE A 37 -10.60 3.92 23.39
C ILE A 37 -12.06 3.46 23.39
N SER A 38 -12.64 3.35 24.59
CA SER A 38 -14.09 3.28 24.75
C SER A 38 -14.67 4.67 24.95
N TRP A 39 -15.76 4.97 24.25
CA TRP A 39 -16.43 6.26 24.27
C TRP A 39 -17.88 6.06 24.67
N LEU A 40 -18.32 6.83 25.66
CA LEU A 40 -19.70 6.80 26.13
C LEU A 40 -20.43 8.06 25.69
N ARG A 41 -21.65 7.88 25.17
CA ARG A 41 -22.52 9.00 24.79
C ARG A 41 -22.91 9.79 26.03
N SER A 42 -22.58 11.07 26.04
CA SER A 42 -22.88 12.01 27.14
C SER A 42 -24.09 12.90 26.83
N SER A 43 -24.38 13.13 25.55
CA SER A 43 -25.56 13.84 25.06
C SER A 43 -25.97 13.31 23.67
N PRO A 44 -27.14 13.70 23.11
CA PRO A 44 -27.57 13.25 21.79
C PRO A 44 -26.53 13.44 20.67
N SER A 45 -25.65 14.43 20.79
CA SER A 45 -24.63 14.81 19.80
C SER A 45 -23.21 14.84 20.38
N SER A 46 -22.93 14.14 21.49
CA SER A 46 -21.62 14.16 22.13
C SER A 46 -21.25 12.83 22.79
N PHE A 47 -19.96 12.52 22.75
CA PHE A 47 -19.34 11.36 23.37
C PHE A 47 -18.11 11.80 24.16
N SER A 48 -17.88 11.15 25.29
CA SER A 48 -16.69 11.34 26.12
C SER A 48 -15.88 10.05 26.22
N PRO A 49 -14.54 10.12 26.20
CA PRO A 49 -13.70 8.95 26.42
C PRO A 49 -13.96 8.41 27.84
N ALA A 50 -14.23 7.11 27.94
CA ALA A 50 -14.53 6.42 29.19
C ALA A 50 -13.37 5.56 29.67
N SER A 51 -12.65 4.89 28.75
CA SER A 51 -11.46 4.10 29.09
C SER A 51 -10.44 4.12 27.96
N LEU A 52 -9.16 4.23 28.33
CA LEU A 52 -8.02 4.09 27.44
C LEU A 52 -7.45 2.68 27.58
N LEU A 53 -7.45 1.93 26.50
CA LEU A 53 -7.05 0.52 26.45
C LEU A 53 -5.70 0.41 25.75
N ARG A 54 -4.68 -0.09 26.44
CA ARG A 54 -3.31 -0.22 25.90
C ARG A 54 -2.99 -1.69 25.65
N SER A 55 -3.07 -2.12 24.40
CA SER A 55 -2.71 -3.50 24.03
C SER A 55 -1.19 -3.72 24.00
N GLY A 56 -0.40 -2.65 23.88
CA GLY A 56 1.05 -2.67 23.83
C GLY A 56 1.62 -1.36 23.28
N SER A 57 2.86 -1.37 22.78
CA SER A 57 3.53 -0.19 22.21
C SER A 57 3.49 -0.15 20.67
N ARG A 58 2.63 -0.96 20.04
CA ARG A 58 2.53 -1.14 18.58
C ARG A 58 1.12 -0.80 18.10
N PHE A 59 0.96 -0.67 16.78
CA PHE A 59 -0.29 -0.25 16.18
C PHE A 59 -1.44 -1.19 16.54
N VAL A 60 -2.58 -0.60 16.91
CA VAL A 60 -3.84 -1.31 17.05
C VAL A 60 -4.60 -1.17 15.74
N ASN A 61 -4.97 -2.30 15.14
CA ASN A 61 -5.61 -2.30 13.82
C ASN A 61 -7.11 -2.58 13.88
N ALA A 62 -7.54 -3.42 14.82
CA ALA A 62 -8.91 -3.89 14.93
C ALA A 62 -9.39 -3.83 16.38
N VAL A 63 -10.67 -3.52 16.55
CA VAL A 63 -11.37 -3.55 17.84
C VAL A 63 -12.77 -4.12 17.63
N GLU A 64 -13.22 -4.92 18.59
CA GLU A 64 -14.54 -5.54 18.60
C GLU A 64 -15.15 -5.55 20.00
N TYR A 65 -16.48 -5.69 20.05
CA TYR A 65 -17.22 -5.77 21.31
C TYR A 65 -17.66 -7.21 21.59
N LEU A 66 -17.26 -7.75 22.73
CA LEU A 66 -17.80 -8.99 23.27
C LEU A 66 -18.93 -8.67 24.25
N PRO A 67 -20.18 -9.12 24.00
CA PRO A 67 -21.32 -8.83 24.87
C PRO A 67 -21.12 -9.30 26.33
N PRO A 68 -21.94 -8.80 27.27
CA PRO A 68 -21.81 -9.11 28.69
C PRO A 68 -21.83 -10.61 28.98
N THR A 69 -20.94 -11.02 29.87
CA THR A 69 -20.84 -12.38 30.42
C THR A 69 -21.14 -12.35 31.91
N ALA A 70 -21.20 -13.53 32.56
CA ALA A 70 -21.46 -13.61 34.00
C ALA A 70 -20.41 -12.88 34.85
N ASP A 71 -19.19 -12.75 34.33
CA ASP A 71 -18.04 -12.11 34.96
C ASP A 71 -17.73 -10.69 34.46
N ALA A 72 -18.30 -10.26 33.33
CA ALA A 72 -18.16 -8.89 32.79
C ALA A 72 -19.52 -8.29 32.46
N SER A 73 -20.05 -7.47 33.37
CA SER A 73 -21.42 -6.93 33.27
C SER A 73 -21.64 -5.96 32.10
N GLN A 74 -20.57 -5.31 31.63
CA GLN A 74 -20.58 -4.42 30.48
C GLN A 74 -19.99 -5.05 29.21
N GLY A 75 -19.55 -6.31 29.29
CA GLY A 75 -18.82 -6.99 28.22
C GLY A 75 -17.36 -6.59 28.16
N TYR A 76 -16.70 -6.95 27.04
CA TYR A 76 -15.29 -6.69 26.81
C TYR A 76 -15.04 -5.93 25.51
N ALA A 77 -13.94 -5.18 25.48
CA ALA A 77 -13.30 -4.76 24.25
C ALA A 77 -12.24 -5.79 23.87
N VAL A 78 -12.31 -6.31 22.65
CA VAL A 78 -11.35 -7.24 22.04
C VAL A 78 -10.52 -6.46 21.04
N VAL A 79 -9.20 -6.48 21.19
CA VAL A 79 -8.29 -5.59 20.48
C VAL A 79 -7.17 -6.40 19.84
N GLY A 80 -6.85 -6.13 18.57
CA GLY A 80 -5.80 -6.83 17.84
C GLY A 80 -4.95 -5.88 17.00
N GLY A 81 -3.65 -6.16 16.91
CA GLY A 81 -2.73 -5.29 16.22
C GLY A 81 -1.43 -5.93 15.77
N GLN A 82 -0.42 -5.08 15.61
CA GLN A 82 0.91 -5.45 15.12
C GLN A 82 1.74 -6.21 16.16
N ASP A 83 1.29 -6.24 17.40
CA ASP A 83 1.81 -7.07 18.49
C ASP A 83 1.50 -8.57 18.31
N MET A 84 0.68 -8.95 17.33
CA MET A 84 0.30 -10.34 17.00
C MET A 84 -0.55 -11.03 18.08
N VAL A 85 -0.86 -10.32 19.16
CA VAL A 85 -1.63 -10.78 20.31
C VAL A 85 -3.01 -10.12 20.27
N ILE A 86 -4.04 -10.87 20.64
CA ILE A 86 -5.38 -10.32 20.78
C ILE A 86 -5.61 -10.08 22.27
N ASN A 87 -5.76 -8.82 22.66
CA ASN A 87 -5.90 -8.40 24.05
C ASN A 87 -7.37 -8.09 24.35
N ILE A 88 -7.86 -8.51 25.52
CA ILE A 88 -9.27 -8.42 25.91
C ILE A 88 -9.35 -7.64 27.22
N PHE A 89 -10.16 -6.58 27.22
CA PHE A 89 -10.31 -5.66 28.34
C PHE A 89 -11.75 -5.63 28.81
N MET A 90 -11.98 -5.82 30.11
CA MET A 90 -13.29 -5.70 30.72
C MET A 90 -13.73 -4.23 30.78
N LEU A 91 -14.94 -3.93 30.32
CA LEU A 91 -15.40 -2.53 30.19
C LEU A 91 -15.97 -1.91 31.48
N ASP A 92 -16.20 -2.72 32.52
CA ASP A 92 -16.70 -2.22 33.82
C ASP A 92 -15.59 -1.71 34.75
N SER A 93 -14.33 -2.01 34.41
CA SER A 93 -13.16 -1.74 35.26
C SER A 93 -12.53 -0.40 34.88
N SER A 94 -12.98 0.69 35.53
CA SER A 94 -12.36 2.00 35.33
C SER A 94 -10.86 1.95 35.72
N ASN A 95 -9.98 2.29 34.78
CA ASN A 95 -8.54 2.53 34.96
C ASN A 95 -7.59 1.32 35.03
N LYS A 96 -7.94 0.15 34.46
CA LYS A 96 -6.91 -0.86 34.14
C LYS A 96 -6.29 -0.58 32.78
N GLU A 97 -4.96 -0.46 32.74
CA GLU A 97 -4.21 -0.39 31.47
C GLU A 97 -3.88 -1.78 30.92
N ASP A 98 -3.81 -2.80 31.79
CA ASP A 98 -3.48 -4.18 31.41
C ASP A 98 -4.72 -4.95 30.91
N PRO A 99 -4.56 -5.86 29.93
CA PRO A 99 -5.64 -6.73 29.47
C PRO A 99 -5.99 -7.80 30.52
N ASP A 100 -7.28 -8.14 30.61
CA ASP A 100 -7.76 -9.23 31.47
C ASP A 100 -7.49 -10.61 30.84
N TYR A 101 -7.47 -10.69 29.51
CA TYR A 101 -7.03 -11.88 28.76
C TYR A 101 -6.19 -11.52 27.55
N SER A 102 -5.27 -12.42 27.19
CA SER A 102 -4.47 -12.32 25.96
C SER A 102 -4.55 -13.64 25.18
N LEU A 103 -5.01 -13.58 23.94
CA LEU A 103 -5.07 -14.72 23.03
C LEU A 103 -3.81 -14.72 22.17
N ILE A 104 -3.00 -15.77 22.35
CA ILE A 104 -1.70 -15.92 21.68
C ILE A 104 -1.83 -17.02 20.63
N GLY A 105 -1.36 -16.75 19.41
CA GLY A 105 -1.28 -17.78 18.39
C GLY A 105 -0.99 -17.31 16.96
N HIS A 106 -1.30 -16.06 16.61
CA HIS A 106 -0.90 -15.49 15.33
C HIS A 106 0.60 -15.21 15.28
N THR A 107 1.21 -15.32 14.10
CA THR A 107 2.66 -15.11 13.91
C THR A 107 3.00 -13.85 13.11
N ASP A 108 1.98 -13.06 12.77
CA ASP A 108 2.11 -11.79 12.09
C ASP A 108 0.91 -10.89 12.47
N ASN A 109 0.92 -9.65 11.99
CA ASN A 109 -0.04 -8.60 12.30
C ASN A 109 -1.50 -9.07 12.28
N VAL A 110 -2.23 -8.90 13.39
CA VAL A 110 -3.68 -9.12 13.45
C VAL A 110 -4.36 -7.86 12.94
N CYS A 111 -5.06 -7.97 11.81
CA CYS A 111 -5.62 -6.82 11.11
C CYS A 111 -7.14 -6.85 10.97
N ALA A 112 -7.79 -7.94 11.36
CA ALA A 112 -9.24 -8.07 11.35
C ALA A 112 -9.70 -8.86 12.58
N LEU A 113 -10.82 -8.43 13.15
CA LEU A 113 -11.53 -9.11 14.22
C LEU A 113 -13.02 -9.09 13.90
N HIS A 114 -13.75 -10.08 14.39
CA HIS A 114 -15.21 -10.02 14.48
C HIS A 114 -15.67 -10.86 15.67
N VAL A 115 -16.69 -10.39 16.40
CA VAL A 115 -17.35 -11.18 17.44
C VAL A 115 -18.68 -11.69 16.91
N GLY A 116 -18.83 -13.01 16.87
CA GLY A 116 -20.05 -13.68 16.44
C GLY A 116 -20.99 -14.03 17.60
N PRO A 117 -22.10 -14.72 17.26
CA PRO A 117 -23.01 -15.29 18.25
C PRO A 117 -22.28 -16.18 19.28
N ALA A 118 -22.86 -16.32 20.47
CA ALA A 118 -22.34 -17.13 21.57
C ALA A 118 -20.91 -16.78 22.04
N GLY A 119 -20.44 -15.56 21.76
CA GLY A 119 -19.15 -15.05 22.25
C GLY A 119 -17.93 -15.61 21.51
N ILE A 120 -18.12 -16.07 20.26
CA ILE A 120 -17.02 -16.50 19.41
C ILE A 120 -16.26 -15.27 18.91
N ILE A 121 -14.94 -15.29 19.05
CA ILE A 121 -14.06 -14.29 18.44
C ILE A 121 -13.42 -14.95 17.21
N ILE A 122 -13.43 -14.28 16.07
CA ILE A 122 -12.62 -14.65 14.91
C ILE A 122 -11.60 -13.54 14.63
N SER A 123 -10.38 -13.94 14.31
CA SER A 123 -9.28 -13.03 13.98
C SER A 123 -8.65 -13.38 12.63
N GLY A 124 -8.32 -12.35 11.85
CA GLY A 124 -7.60 -12.46 10.58
C GLY A 124 -6.23 -11.81 10.68
N SER A 125 -5.21 -12.45 10.11
CA SER A 125 -3.82 -12.01 10.22
C SER A 125 -3.08 -12.03 8.87
N TRP A 126 -1.99 -11.26 8.85
CA TRP A 126 -1.01 -11.26 7.79
C TRP A 126 -0.21 -12.57 7.68
N ASP A 127 -0.33 -13.45 8.68
CA ASP A 127 0.22 -14.81 8.63
C ASP A 127 -0.52 -15.75 7.66
N ARG A 128 -1.54 -15.22 6.95
CA ARG A 128 -2.40 -15.91 5.95
C ARG A 128 -3.42 -16.85 6.58
N THR A 129 -3.61 -16.78 7.89
CA THR A 129 -4.59 -17.59 8.62
C THR A 129 -5.66 -16.71 9.23
N ALA A 130 -6.81 -17.33 9.50
CA ALA A 130 -7.74 -16.84 10.49
C ALA A 130 -7.82 -17.82 11.65
N LYS A 131 -8.11 -17.32 12.85
CA LYS A 131 -8.25 -18.15 14.06
C LYS A 131 -9.59 -17.88 14.72
N VAL A 132 -10.22 -18.94 15.19
CA VAL A 132 -11.50 -18.91 15.90
C VAL A 132 -11.27 -19.25 17.35
N TRP A 133 -11.77 -18.41 18.24
CA TRP A 133 -11.59 -18.50 19.68
C TRP A 133 -12.96 -18.59 20.36
N LYS A 134 -13.08 -19.49 21.32
CA LYS A 134 -14.29 -19.67 22.15
C LYS A 134 -13.86 -19.86 23.59
N ASN A 135 -14.51 -19.14 24.51
CA ASN A 135 -14.10 -19.08 25.92
C ASN A 135 -12.61 -18.73 26.07
N PHE A 136 -12.12 -17.80 25.23
CA PHE A 136 -10.72 -17.35 25.20
C PHE A 136 -9.68 -18.45 24.89
N LEU A 137 -10.11 -19.57 24.31
CA LEU A 137 -9.24 -20.66 23.85
C LEU A 137 -9.33 -20.82 22.34
N LEU A 138 -8.21 -21.15 21.70
CA LEU A 138 -8.18 -21.44 20.26
C LEU A 138 -9.01 -22.70 19.97
N GLN A 139 -10.06 -22.54 19.17
CA GLN A 139 -10.94 -23.63 18.76
C GLN A 139 -10.61 -24.13 17.35
N TYR A 140 -10.44 -23.21 16.39
CA TYR A 140 -10.12 -23.57 15.00
C TYR A 140 -9.00 -22.70 14.43
N ASP A 141 -8.13 -23.33 13.64
CA ASP A 141 -7.08 -22.69 12.87
C ASP A 141 -7.43 -22.80 11.37
N LEU A 142 -7.88 -21.70 10.78
CA LEU A 142 -8.41 -21.65 9.41
C LEU A 142 -7.27 -21.38 8.44
N LYS A 143 -6.75 -22.47 7.85
CA LYS A 143 -5.62 -22.45 6.91
C LYS A 143 -6.10 -22.77 5.50
N GLY A 144 -5.83 -21.86 4.54
CA GLY A 144 -6.16 -22.09 3.14
C GLY A 144 -6.07 -20.87 2.22
N HIS A 145 -6.07 -19.66 2.76
CA HIS A 145 -5.74 -18.45 1.99
C HIS A 145 -4.25 -18.43 1.62
N GLN A 146 -3.94 -17.82 0.47
CA GLN A 146 -2.57 -17.75 -0.05
C GLN A 146 -1.85 -16.46 0.35
N GLN A 147 -2.60 -15.47 0.82
CA GLN A 147 -2.11 -14.18 1.31
C GLN A 147 -2.85 -13.76 2.58
N SER A 148 -2.49 -12.61 3.15
CA SER A 148 -3.05 -12.06 4.39
C SER A 148 -4.58 -12.10 4.41
N VAL A 149 -5.16 -12.44 5.56
CA VAL A 149 -6.61 -12.41 5.77
C VAL A 149 -6.99 -11.03 6.30
N TRP A 150 -7.64 -10.22 5.45
CA TRP A 150 -7.93 -8.81 5.72
C TRP A 150 -9.33 -8.55 6.29
N ALA A 151 -10.25 -9.49 6.15
CA ALA A 151 -11.55 -9.43 6.82
C ALA A 151 -11.98 -10.82 7.28
N VAL A 152 -12.71 -10.84 8.38
CA VAL A 152 -13.29 -12.04 8.98
C VAL A 152 -14.70 -11.74 9.44
N LEU A 153 -15.57 -12.75 9.42
CA LEU A 153 -16.95 -12.61 9.84
C LEU A 153 -17.43 -13.95 10.41
N ALA A 154 -17.88 -13.93 11.66
CA ALA A 154 -18.49 -15.10 12.31
C ALA A 154 -20.00 -15.08 12.04
N LEU A 155 -20.51 -16.12 11.37
CA LEU A 155 -21.91 -16.21 10.98
C LEU A 155 -22.74 -16.94 12.05
N GLU A 156 -22.26 -18.12 12.44
CA GLU A 156 -22.86 -19.01 13.43
C GLU A 156 -21.74 -19.73 14.21
N ASP A 157 -22.11 -20.59 15.16
CA ASP A 157 -21.18 -21.33 16.02
C ASP A 157 -20.05 -22.10 15.30
N SER A 158 -20.28 -22.48 14.04
CA SER A 158 -19.31 -23.23 13.24
C SER A 158 -19.14 -22.74 11.81
N HIS A 159 -19.77 -21.62 11.44
CA HIS A 159 -19.69 -21.07 10.08
C HIS A 159 -19.01 -19.70 10.09
N PHE A 160 -17.98 -19.55 9.25
CA PHE A 160 -17.14 -18.35 9.22
C PHE A 160 -16.87 -17.93 7.78
N LEU A 161 -16.83 -16.63 7.52
CA LEU A 161 -16.29 -16.07 6.28
C LEU A 161 -14.94 -15.42 6.55
N THR A 162 -14.02 -15.60 5.61
CA THR A 162 -12.73 -14.91 5.59
C THR A 162 -12.50 -14.31 4.21
N ALA A 163 -11.95 -13.11 4.15
CA ALA A 163 -11.59 -12.45 2.90
C ALA A 163 -10.11 -12.05 2.92
N SER A 164 -9.45 -12.14 1.77
CA SER A 164 -7.99 -12.09 1.71
C SER A 164 -7.46 -11.19 0.59
N ALA A 165 -6.18 -10.83 0.76
CA ALA A 165 -5.37 -10.20 -0.27
C ALA A 165 -5.20 -11.09 -1.52
N ASP A 166 -5.45 -12.40 -1.38
CA ASP A 166 -5.48 -13.34 -2.51
C ASP A 166 -6.72 -13.17 -3.42
N LYS A 167 -7.53 -12.14 -3.18
CA LYS A 167 -8.70 -11.73 -3.96
C LYS A 167 -9.91 -12.65 -3.79
N THR A 168 -9.81 -13.65 -2.91
CA THR A 168 -10.87 -14.61 -2.66
C THR A 168 -11.52 -14.39 -1.30
N ILE A 169 -12.75 -14.90 -1.20
CA ILE A 169 -13.50 -15.04 0.05
C ILE A 169 -13.72 -16.54 0.27
N LYS A 170 -13.59 -17.04 1.49
CA LYS A 170 -13.83 -18.44 1.82
C LYS A 170 -14.89 -18.58 2.89
N LEU A 171 -15.82 -19.50 2.67
CA LEU A 171 -16.75 -19.98 3.70
C LEU A 171 -16.17 -21.23 4.33
N TRP A 172 -16.17 -21.24 5.65
CA TRP A 172 -15.64 -22.31 6.48
C TRP A 172 -16.78 -22.96 7.26
N MET A 173 -16.72 -24.27 7.37
CA MET A 173 -17.41 -25.04 8.39
C MET A 173 -16.35 -25.60 9.32
N GLN A 174 -16.33 -25.15 10.58
CA GLN A 174 -15.25 -25.40 11.53
C GLN A 174 -13.91 -24.95 10.94
N ASN A 175 -12.96 -25.87 10.73
CA ASN A 175 -11.65 -25.59 10.13
C ASN A 175 -11.56 -25.97 8.63
N LYS A 176 -12.67 -26.35 7.99
CA LYS A 176 -12.68 -26.77 6.58
C LYS A 176 -13.27 -25.68 5.71
N ALA A 177 -12.54 -25.25 4.69
CA ALA A 177 -13.08 -24.39 3.64
C ALA A 177 -14.07 -25.21 2.81
N ILE A 178 -15.35 -24.85 2.88
CA ILE A 178 -16.44 -25.54 2.16
C ILE A 178 -16.84 -24.81 0.87
N ARG A 179 -16.41 -23.55 0.71
CA ARG A 179 -16.64 -22.77 -0.51
C ARG A 179 -15.59 -21.68 -0.67
N THR A 180 -15.25 -21.36 -1.91
CA THR A 180 -14.47 -20.16 -2.27
C THR A 180 -15.32 -19.32 -3.22
N TYR A 181 -15.44 -18.02 -2.93
CA TYR A 181 -16.08 -17.04 -3.79
C TYR A 181 -14.99 -16.27 -4.52
N GLU A 182 -15.09 -16.26 -5.85
CA GLU A 182 -14.16 -15.59 -6.76
C GLU A 182 -14.91 -14.51 -7.52
N GLY A 183 -14.23 -13.39 -7.78
CA GLY A 183 -14.75 -12.36 -8.67
C GLY A 183 -14.15 -10.98 -8.45
N HIS A 184 -13.77 -10.62 -7.22
CA HIS A 184 -13.03 -9.39 -6.97
C HIS A 184 -11.70 -9.42 -7.75
N ARG A 185 -11.28 -8.27 -8.27
CA ARG A 185 -10.09 -8.14 -9.13
C ARG A 185 -8.83 -7.78 -8.35
N ASP A 186 -9.00 -7.39 -7.10
CA ASP A 186 -7.94 -7.06 -6.16
C ASP A 186 -8.31 -7.52 -4.74
N ALA A 187 -7.44 -7.25 -3.76
CA ALA A 187 -7.55 -7.65 -2.38
C ALA A 187 -8.91 -7.27 -1.77
N VAL A 188 -9.56 -8.25 -1.14
CA VAL A 188 -10.85 -8.05 -0.46
C VAL A 188 -10.57 -7.60 0.97
N ARG A 189 -11.19 -6.48 1.38
CA ARG A 189 -10.83 -5.71 2.57
C ARG A 189 -11.89 -5.69 3.66
N GLY A 190 -13.15 -5.91 3.31
CA GLY A 190 -14.26 -5.88 4.26
C GLY A 190 -15.30 -6.94 3.93
N LEU A 191 -16.01 -7.38 4.97
CA LEU A 191 -17.14 -8.30 4.90
C LEU A 191 -18.26 -7.77 5.81
N ALA A 192 -19.51 -7.94 5.41
CA ALA A 192 -20.66 -7.67 6.26
C ALA A 192 -21.78 -8.68 5.98
N LEU A 193 -22.41 -9.23 7.02
CA LEU A 193 -23.57 -10.12 6.85
C LEU A 193 -24.79 -9.29 6.49
N ILE A 194 -25.51 -9.68 5.44
CA ILE A 194 -26.83 -9.12 5.13
C ILE A 194 -27.86 -10.18 5.50
N PRO A 195 -28.61 -9.99 6.60
CA PRO A 195 -29.62 -10.94 7.04
C PRO A 195 -30.57 -11.32 5.89
N ASP A 196 -30.92 -12.61 5.81
CA ASP A 196 -31.83 -13.20 4.81
C ASP A 196 -31.41 -13.13 3.34
N LEU A 197 -30.24 -12.55 3.01
CA LEU A 197 -29.72 -12.45 1.66
C LEU A 197 -28.39 -13.20 1.48
N GLY A 198 -27.43 -12.94 2.36
CA GLY A 198 -26.07 -13.48 2.27
C GLY A 198 -25.05 -12.52 2.88
N PHE A 199 -24.11 -12.02 2.10
CA PHE A 199 -23.08 -11.11 2.61
C PHE A 199 -22.62 -10.09 1.56
N ALA A 200 -22.12 -8.95 2.02
CA ALA A 200 -21.40 -7.98 1.23
C ALA A 200 -19.88 -8.12 1.41
N SER A 201 -19.12 -7.75 0.39
CA SER A 201 -17.67 -7.62 0.41
C SER A 201 -17.21 -6.36 -0.28
N CYS A 202 -16.10 -5.77 0.17
CA CYS A 202 -15.50 -4.60 -0.48
C CYS A 202 -14.01 -4.82 -0.73
N SER A 203 -13.44 -4.11 -1.70
CA SER A 203 -12.10 -4.44 -2.22
C SER A 203 -11.31 -3.23 -2.68
N ASN A 204 -10.00 -3.45 -2.84
CA ASN A 204 -9.08 -2.53 -3.52
C ASN A 204 -9.40 -2.36 -5.03
N ASP A 205 -10.32 -3.13 -5.59
CA ASP A 205 -10.81 -2.91 -6.96
C ASP A 205 -11.87 -1.80 -7.05
N SER A 206 -12.07 -1.05 -5.97
CA SER A 206 -13.02 0.05 -5.82
C SER A 206 -14.50 -0.37 -5.81
N GLU A 207 -14.79 -1.67 -5.78
CA GLU A 207 -16.15 -2.20 -5.83
C GLU A 207 -16.62 -2.74 -4.46
N VAL A 208 -17.93 -2.62 -4.23
CA VAL A 208 -18.65 -3.41 -3.22
C VAL A 208 -19.49 -4.45 -3.94
N ARG A 209 -19.49 -5.68 -3.45
CA ARG A 209 -20.26 -6.79 -4.03
C ARG A 209 -21.15 -7.44 -3.01
N VAL A 210 -22.34 -7.83 -3.44
CA VAL A 210 -23.32 -8.53 -2.61
C VAL A 210 -23.54 -9.93 -3.15
N TRP A 211 -23.44 -10.92 -2.28
CA TRP A 211 -23.43 -12.33 -2.64
C TRP A 211 -24.51 -13.08 -1.87
N THR A 212 -25.09 -14.12 -2.47
CA THR A 212 -25.78 -15.17 -1.73
C THR A 212 -24.73 -16.05 -1.03
N MET A 213 -25.10 -16.74 0.06
CA MET A 213 -24.25 -17.81 0.62
C MET A 213 -24.05 -18.98 -0.35
N GLY A 214 -24.93 -19.09 -1.36
CA GLY A 214 -24.83 -20.01 -2.48
C GLY A 214 -23.79 -19.62 -3.53
N GLY A 215 -23.19 -18.43 -3.42
CA GLY A 215 -22.13 -17.92 -4.30
C GLY A 215 -22.59 -17.10 -5.49
N ASP A 216 -23.88 -16.82 -5.60
CA ASP A 216 -24.41 -15.96 -6.65
C ASP A 216 -24.09 -14.50 -6.34
N LEU A 217 -23.57 -13.78 -7.32
CA LEU A 217 -23.35 -12.34 -7.24
C LEU A 217 -24.67 -11.61 -7.55
N ILE A 218 -25.22 -10.91 -6.57
CA ILE A 218 -26.51 -10.22 -6.64
C ILE A 218 -26.32 -8.77 -7.12
N TYR A 219 -25.39 -8.06 -6.49
CA TYR A 219 -25.08 -6.68 -6.85
C TYR A 219 -23.57 -6.46 -6.96
N THR A 220 -23.20 -5.58 -7.90
CA THR A 220 -21.90 -4.90 -7.92
C THR A 220 -22.18 -3.41 -7.81
N LEU A 221 -21.75 -2.81 -6.70
CA LEU A 221 -22.02 -1.42 -6.35
C LEU A 221 -20.77 -0.60 -6.66
N SER A 222 -20.80 0.07 -7.81
CA SER A 222 -19.72 0.91 -8.31
C SER A 222 -19.97 2.37 -7.91
N GLY A 223 -18.91 3.07 -7.51
CA GLY A 223 -19.00 4.49 -7.23
C GLY A 223 -17.85 5.04 -6.39
N HIS A 224 -17.22 4.21 -5.55
CA HIS A 224 -15.94 4.57 -4.95
C HIS A 224 -14.89 4.76 -6.06
N THR A 225 -14.06 5.80 -5.94
CA THR A 225 -13.02 6.11 -6.95
C THR A 225 -11.64 5.58 -6.57
N SER A 226 -11.55 4.90 -5.43
CA SER A 226 -10.32 4.29 -4.91
C SER A 226 -10.69 3.11 -3.98
N PHE A 227 -9.71 2.55 -3.29
CA PHE A 227 -9.85 1.35 -2.46
C PHE A 227 -10.98 1.49 -1.43
N VAL A 228 -11.81 0.45 -1.31
CA VAL A 228 -12.85 0.36 -0.29
C VAL A 228 -12.36 -0.51 0.86
N TYR A 229 -12.33 0.03 2.06
CA TYR A 229 -11.68 -0.59 3.22
C TYR A 229 -12.61 -1.27 4.21
N SER A 230 -13.84 -0.79 4.33
CA SER A 230 -14.76 -1.25 5.38
C SER A 230 -16.19 -1.23 4.90
N LEU A 231 -16.99 -2.15 5.47
CA LEU A 231 -18.43 -2.26 5.26
C LEU A 231 -19.15 -2.39 6.60
N SER A 232 -20.37 -1.89 6.66
CA SER A 232 -21.33 -2.15 7.73
C SER A 232 -22.75 -2.13 7.15
N VAL A 233 -23.70 -2.73 7.87
CA VAL A 233 -25.10 -2.86 7.44
C VAL A 233 -25.97 -2.12 8.44
N LEU A 234 -26.77 -1.17 7.97
CA LEU A 234 -27.73 -0.46 8.79
C LEU A 234 -28.91 -1.38 9.18
N PRO A 235 -29.64 -1.08 10.27
CA PRO A 235 -30.78 -1.88 10.72
C PRO A 235 -31.89 -2.06 9.67
N ASN A 236 -31.98 -1.15 8.69
CA ASN A 236 -32.94 -1.22 7.59
C ASN A 236 -32.45 -2.04 6.37
N GLY A 237 -31.24 -2.61 6.44
CA GLY A 237 -30.62 -3.38 5.36
C GLY A 237 -29.78 -2.56 4.37
N ASP A 238 -29.78 -1.21 4.47
CA ASP A 238 -28.89 -0.37 3.65
C ASP A 238 -27.41 -0.69 3.99
N LEU A 239 -26.55 -0.72 2.96
CA LEU A 239 -25.12 -0.91 3.16
C LEU A 239 -24.41 0.42 3.36
N VAL A 240 -23.37 0.43 4.17
CA VAL A 240 -22.48 1.57 4.36
C VAL A 240 -21.06 1.13 4.06
N SER A 241 -20.36 1.84 3.19
CA SER A 241 -18.95 1.58 2.84
C SER A 241 -18.07 2.79 3.10
N ALA A 242 -16.78 2.55 3.34
CA ALA A 242 -15.78 3.58 3.56
C ALA A 242 -14.50 3.28 2.76
N GLY A 243 -13.85 4.31 2.24
CA GLY A 243 -12.70 4.13 1.33
C GLY A 243 -11.62 5.21 1.38
N GLU A 244 -10.57 4.95 0.60
CA GLU A 244 -9.43 5.84 0.32
C GLU A 244 -9.83 7.08 -0.49
N ASP A 245 -11.02 7.08 -1.10
CA ASP A 245 -11.57 8.25 -1.79
C ASP A 245 -12.14 9.31 -0.84
N ARG A 246 -11.79 9.21 0.45
CA ARG A 246 -12.20 10.11 1.54
C ARG A 246 -13.70 10.08 1.83
N SER A 247 -14.41 9.07 1.34
CA SER A 247 -15.86 9.02 1.43
C SER A 247 -16.37 7.86 2.29
N VAL A 248 -17.50 8.13 2.95
CA VAL A 248 -18.44 7.11 3.40
C VAL A 248 -19.63 7.16 2.46
N ARG A 249 -20.05 6.00 1.93
CA ARG A 249 -21.18 5.89 1.01
C ARG A 249 -22.28 5.03 1.61
N ILE A 250 -23.51 5.47 1.41
CA ILE A 250 -24.71 4.74 1.82
C ILE A 250 -25.36 4.20 0.56
N TRP A 251 -25.59 2.89 0.53
CA TRP A 251 -26.16 2.18 -0.61
C TRP A 251 -27.54 1.66 -0.24
N ARG A 252 -28.50 1.90 -1.13
CA ARG A 252 -29.88 1.44 -1.02
C ARG A 252 -30.32 0.91 -2.37
N ASP A 253 -30.91 -0.28 -2.38
CA ASP A 253 -31.49 -0.89 -3.58
C ASP A 253 -30.55 -0.96 -4.79
N GLY A 254 -29.25 -1.15 -4.54
CA GLY A 254 -28.22 -1.21 -5.59
C GLY A 254 -27.62 0.13 -5.99
N GLU A 255 -28.08 1.25 -5.43
CA GLU A 255 -27.64 2.60 -5.79
C GLU A 255 -27.00 3.36 -4.62
N CYS A 256 -26.11 4.30 -4.92
CA CYS A 256 -25.51 5.18 -3.92
C CYS A 256 -26.50 6.30 -3.53
N ALA A 257 -27.16 6.13 -2.39
CA ALA A 257 -28.16 7.06 -1.86
C ALA A 257 -27.55 8.34 -1.28
N GLN A 258 -26.33 8.27 -0.74
CA GLN A 258 -25.62 9.42 -0.19
C GLN A 258 -24.11 9.19 -0.14
N VAL A 259 -23.34 10.25 -0.37
CA VAL A 259 -21.89 10.33 -0.16
C VAL A 259 -21.60 11.33 0.96
N ILE A 260 -20.77 10.94 1.93
CA ILE A 260 -20.30 11.78 3.03
C ILE A 260 -18.78 11.92 2.89
N ILE A 261 -18.32 13.12 2.59
CA ILE A 261 -16.89 13.42 2.44
C ILE A 261 -16.26 13.73 3.80
N HIS A 262 -15.04 13.26 4.01
CA HIS A 262 -14.25 13.48 5.21
C HIS A 262 -13.03 14.33 4.90
N PRO A 263 -12.58 15.21 5.82
CA PRO A 263 -11.33 15.96 5.69
C PRO A 263 -10.12 15.10 6.05
N ALA A 264 -10.04 13.88 5.52
CA ALA A 264 -9.00 12.90 5.76
C ALA A 264 -8.55 12.30 4.42
N ILE A 265 -7.38 11.67 4.37
CA ILE A 265 -6.91 10.95 3.17
C ILE A 265 -7.69 9.65 3.01
N SER A 266 -7.93 8.95 4.11
CA SER A 266 -8.61 7.65 4.10
C SER A 266 -9.69 7.61 5.17
N VAL A 267 -10.82 6.99 4.85
CA VAL A 267 -11.76 6.49 5.87
C VAL A 267 -11.51 5.00 6.00
N TRP A 268 -10.84 4.60 7.07
CA TRP A 268 -10.34 3.23 7.25
C TRP A 268 -11.41 2.25 7.68
N SER A 269 -12.35 2.71 8.53
CA SER A 269 -13.34 1.85 9.17
C SER A 269 -14.68 2.56 9.30
N VAL A 270 -15.76 1.79 9.18
CA VAL A 270 -17.12 2.25 9.38
C VAL A 270 -17.92 1.24 10.20
N ALA A 271 -18.73 1.74 11.13
CA ALA A 271 -19.68 0.95 11.92
C ALA A 271 -21.05 1.64 11.94
N THR A 272 -22.09 0.88 12.25
CA THR A 272 -23.46 1.37 12.36
C THR A 272 -24.00 1.11 13.75
N MET A 273 -24.87 2.01 14.23
CA MET A 273 -25.56 1.89 15.52
C MET A 273 -26.98 1.32 15.35
N PRO A 274 -27.56 0.71 16.39
CA PRO A 274 -28.96 0.29 16.40
C PRO A 274 -29.96 1.41 16.07
N ASN A 275 -29.68 2.65 16.47
CA ASN A 275 -30.47 3.84 16.11
C ASN A 275 -30.23 4.34 14.67
N SER A 276 -29.52 3.57 13.84
CA SER A 276 -29.14 3.87 12.45
C SER A 276 -28.13 5.00 12.25
N ASP A 277 -27.46 5.48 13.30
CA ASP A 277 -26.32 6.40 13.16
C ASP A 277 -25.09 5.66 12.59
N ILE A 278 -24.19 6.39 11.95
CA ILE A 278 -22.97 5.87 11.30
C ILE A 278 -21.75 6.42 12.03
N VAL A 279 -20.78 5.55 12.33
CA VAL A 279 -19.49 5.91 12.93
C VAL A 279 -18.38 5.67 11.92
N SER A 280 -17.48 6.62 11.73
CA SER A 280 -16.30 6.48 10.86
C SER A 280 -15.01 6.70 11.62
N GLY A 281 -13.98 5.91 11.30
CA GLY A 281 -12.60 6.08 11.75
C GLY A 281 -11.71 6.51 10.58
N CYS A 282 -10.98 7.62 10.76
CA CYS A 282 -10.29 8.31 9.67
C CYS A 282 -8.77 8.39 9.86
N SER A 283 -8.04 8.61 8.77
CA SER A 283 -6.58 8.75 8.76
C SER A 283 -6.07 10.02 9.47
N ASP A 284 -6.95 10.98 9.74
CA ASP A 284 -6.64 12.20 10.50
C ASP A 284 -6.69 12.00 12.02
N GLY A 285 -6.90 10.77 12.48
CA GLY A 285 -7.00 10.42 13.91
C GLY A 285 -8.33 10.78 14.56
N VAL A 286 -9.35 11.09 13.75
CA VAL A 286 -10.66 11.50 14.26
C VAL A 286 -11.70 10.41 14.05
N VAL A 287 -12.52 10.17 15.07
CA VAL A 287 -13.77 9.41 14.94
C VAL A 287 -14.93 10.37 14.74
N ARG A 288 -15.79 10.11 13.77
CA ARG A 288 -16.98 10.95 13.49
C ARG A 288 -18.25 10.13 13.53
N VAL A 289 -19.31 10.69 14.10
CA VAL A 289 -20.65 10.09 14.13
C VAL A 289 -21.58 10.92 13.26
N PHE A 290 -22.41 10.27 12.44
CA PHE A 290 -23.38 10.89 11.56
C PHE A 290 -24.78 10.36 11.84
N SER A 291 -25.79 11.23 11.84
CA SER A 291 -27.19 10.85 12.09
C SER A 291 -28.12 11.36 11.01
N LYS A 292 -29.19 10.60 10.73
CA LYS A 292 -30.36 11.06 9.96
C LYS A 292 -31.36 11.85 10.81
N SER A 293 -31.22 11.81 12.12
CA SER A 293 -32.16 12.39 13.09
C SER A 293 -31.72 13.80 13.46
N GLU A 294 -32.58 14.79 13.21
CA GLU A 294 -32.22 16.20 13.42
C GLU A 294 -31.93 16.55 14.88
N ASP A 295 -32.60 15.87 15.81
CA ASP A 295 -32.40 15.97 17.27
C ASP A 295 -31.01 15.51 17.73
N ARG A 296 -30.29 14.75 16.90
CA ARG A 296 -28.91 14.28 17.17
C ARG A 296 -27.86 14.96 16.33
N TRP A 297 -28.22 15.90 15.46
CA TRP A 297 -27.23 16.65 14.70
C TRP A 297 -26.39 17.51 15.62
N ALA A 298 -25.11 17.62 15.27
CA ALA A 298 -24.23 18.60 15.89
C ALA A 298 -24.75 20.02 15.61
N GLY A 299 -24.36 20.95 16.49
CA GLY A 299 -24.65 22.37 16.32
C GLY A 299 -24.20 22.88 14.95
N GLU A 300 -24.84 23.93 14.46
CA GLU A 300 -24.50 24.52 13.15
C GLU A 300 -23.03 24.93 13.05
N ALA A 301 -22.44 25.42 14.14
CA ALA A 301 -21.02 25.76 14.21
C ALA A 301 -20.11 24.54 13.94
N ASP A 302 -20.35 23.40 14.59
CA ASP A 302 -19.53 22.20 14.42
C ASP A 302 -19.67 21.62 13.01
N ARG A 303 -20.89 21.65 12.46
CA ARG A 303 -21.15 21.23 11.07
C ARG A 303 -20.42 22.13 10.07
N LYS A 304 -20.39 23.44 10.33
CA LYS A 304 -19.64 24.40 9.52
C LYS A 304 -18.14 24.18 9.61
N VAL A 305 -17.59 23.87 10.80
CA VAL A 305 -16.16 23.52 10.94
C VAL A 305 -15.79 22.34 10.06
N LEU A 306 -16.60 21.27 10.03
CA LEU A 306 -16.36 20.13 9.14
C LEU A 306 -16.40 20.53 7.66
N GLU A 307 -17.40 21.34 7.27
CA GLU A 307 -17.54 21.83 5.90
C GLU A 307 -16.36 22.72 5.47
N ASP A 308 -15.90 23.61 6.35
CA ASP A 308 -14.73 24.45 6.14
C ASP A 308 -13.45 23.60 6.03
N GLN A 309 -13.30 22.54 6.84
CA GLN A 309 -12.17 21.61 6.72
C GLN A 309 -12.15 20.86 5.39
N ILE A 310 -13.31 20.38 4.94
CA ILE A 310 -13.44 19.67 3.66
C ILE A 310 -13.14 20.61 2.50
N SER A 311 -13.72 21.81 2.49
CA SER A 311 -13.52 22.79 1.43
C SER A 311 -12.07 23.28 1.33
N ASN A 312 -11.41 23.53 2.47
CA ASN A 312 -9.99 23.92 2.49
C ASN A 312 -9.07 22.84 1.90
N GLN A 313 -9.34 21.55 2.14
CA GLN A 313 -8.56 20.48 1.53
C GLN A 313 -8.76 20.40 0.02
N VAL A 314 -10.00 20.61 -0.46
CA VAL A 314 -10.30 20.67 -1.90
C VAL A 314 -9.53 21.84 -2.55
N LEU A 315 -9.54 23.02 -1.95
CA LEU A 315 -8.79 24.20 -2.43
C LEU A 315 -7.27 23.94 -2.46
N SER A 316 -6.72 23.30 -1.43
CA SER A 316 -5.30 22.96 -1.38
C SER A 316 -4.88 21.98 -2.48
N SER A 317 -5.76 21.03 -2.85
CA SER A 317 -5.51 20.09 -3.94
C SER A 317 -5.59 20.73 -5.33
N GLN A 318 -6.36 21.82 -5.48
CA GLN A 318 -6.43 22.60 -6.72
C GLN A 318 -5.23 23.55 -6.90
N GLN A 319 -4.60 24.01 -5.81
CA GLN A 319 -3.46 24.94 -5.85
C GLN A 319 -2.10 24.31 -6.20
N ILE A 320 -2.02 23.00 -6.40
CA ILE A 320 -0.76 22.30 -6.74
C ILE A 320 -0.37 22.51 -8.23
N GLY A 321 -1.10 23.35 -8.97
CA GLY A 321 -0.93 23.56 -10.41
C GLY A 321 -0.49 24.95 -10.90
N ASP A 322 -0.36 26.00 -10.07
CA ASP A 322 -0.26 27.38 -10.61
C ASP A 322 1.00 28.17 -10.20
N VAL A 323 1.70 28.68 -11.22
CA VAL A 323 2.88 29.55 -11.16
C VAL A 323 2.59 30.83 -10.36
N LYS A 324 3.47 31.18 -9.41
CA LYS A 324 3.35 32.42 -8.63
C LYS A 324 3.50 33.67 -9.51
N LYS A 325 2.41 34.44 -9.65
CA LYS A 325 2.37 35.74 -10.39
C LYS A 325 3.36 36.79 -9.90
N THR A 326 3.95 36.63 -8.72
CA THR A 326 4.98 37.53 -8.17
C THR A 326 6.36 37.32 -8.79
N ASP A 327 6.59 36.17 -9.42
CA ASP A 327 7.91 35.76 -9.90
C ASP A 327 8.07 35.98 -11.41
N LEU A 328 7.05 36.55 -12.07
CA LEU A 328 7.05 36.85 -13.49
C LEU A 328 7.71 38.22 -13.78
N PRO A 329 8.57 38.31 -14.80
CA PRO A 329 9.23 39.56 -15.17
C PRO A 329 8.25 40.59 -15.77
N GLY A 330 8.56 41.88 -15.70
CA GLY A 330 7.73 42.95 -16.28
C GLY A 330 7.99 43.19 -17.79
N PRO A 331 7.23 44.11 -18.45
CA PRO A 331 7.29 44.41 -19.89
C PRO A 331 8.70 44.76 -20.40
N GLU A 332 9.60 45.20 -19.52
CA GLU A 332 11.01 45.40 -19.81
C GLU A 332 11.74 44.14 -20.31
N ALA A 333 11.26 42.94 -19.96
CA ALA A 333 11.88 41.68 -20.38
C ALA A 333 11.67 41.34 -21.87
N LEU A 334 10.80 42.09 -22.56
CA LEU A 334 10.59 42.01 -24.02
C LEU A 334 11.58 42.86 -24.80
N VAL A 335 12.42 43.67 -24.13
CA VAL A 335 13.49 44.43 -24.80
C VAL A 335 14.63 43.52 -25.26
N ALA A 336 14.87 42.42 -24.53
CA ALA A 336 15.87 41.44 -24.91
C ALA A 336 15.37 40.54 -26.05
N PRO A 337 16.11 40.39 -27.16
CA PRO A 337 15.70 39.52 -28.26
C PRO A 337 15.61 38.05 -27.82
N GLY A 338 14.66 37.32 -28.40
CA GLY A 338 14.51 35.89 -28.16
C GLY A 338 15.71 35.09 -28.67
N LYS A 339 16.03 33.99 -27.99
CA LYS A 339 17.16 33.10 -28.31
C LYS A 339 16.83 32.14 -29.45
N LYS A 340 15.55 31.83 -29.66
CA LYS A 340 15.08 30.93 -30.74
C LYS A 340 13.70 31.32 -31.27
N ALA A 341 13.44 31.05 -32.55
CA ALA A 341 12.14 31.27 -33.17
C ALA A 341 11.04 30.49 -32.42
N GLY A 342 9.93 31.16 -32.10
CA GLY A 342 8.82 30.57 -31.38
C GLY A 342 9.00 30.49 -29.85
N GLU A 343 10.07 31.04 -29.29
CA GLU A 343 10.24 31.18 -27.83
C GLU A 343 9.08 31.98 -27.23
N VAL A 344 8.49 31.49 -26.14
CA VAL A 344 7.38 32.14 -25.44
C VAL A 344 7.85 32.69 -24.11
N LYS A 345 7.53 33.95 -23.84
CA LYS A 345 7.87 34.65 -22.60
C LYS A 345 6.60 35.23 -21.98
N MET A 346 6.40 34.94 -20.70
CA MET A 346 5.27 35.40 -19.90
C MET A 346 5.69 36.65 -19.14
N VAL A 347 4.89 37.70 -19.22
CA VAL A 347 5.28 39.02 -18.75
C VAL A 347 4.15 39.70 -18.01
N ARG A 348 4.42 40.28 -16.84
CA ARG A 348 3.41 40.93 -16.00
C ARG A 348 3.22 42.39 -16.42
N SER A 349 2.07 42.71 -17.00
CA SER A 349 1.68 44.07 -17.40
C SER A 349 0.58 44.59 -16.48
N ARG A 350 0.94 45.47 -15.54
CA ARG A 350 0.06 46.06 -14.50
C ARG A 350 -0.65 44.99 -13.65
N ASP A 351 -1.88 44.62 -14.03
CA ASP A 351 -2.78 43.66 -13.34
C ASP A 351 -3.02 42.36 -14.13
N THR A 352 -2.40 42.21 -15.31
CA THR A 352 -2.57 41.04 -16.18
C THR A 352 -1.23 40.40 -16.52
N VAL A 353 -1.23 39.10 -16.81
CA VAL A 353 -0.05 38.41 -17.36
C VAL A 353 -0.28 38.28 -18.86
N GLU A 354 0.70 38.66 -19.66
CA GLU A 354 0.65 38.57 -21.12
C GLU A 354 1.66 37.54 -21.60
N ALA A 355 1.26 36.72 -22.58
CA ALA A 355 2.16 35.82 -23.27
C ALA A 355 2.62 36.45 -24.58
N HIS A 356 3.94 36.45 -24.81
CA HIS A 356 4.56 36.98 -26.02
C HIS A 356 5.44 35.92 -26.67
N GLN A 357 5.38 35.80 -27.99
CA GLN A 357 6.17 34.85 -28.76
C GLN A 357 7.20 35.57 -29.62
N TRP A 358 8.43 35.06 -29.68
CA TRP A 358 9.49 35.61 -30.51
C TRP A 358 9.32 35.20 -31.97
N ASP A 359 9.10 36.17 -32.85
CA ASP A 359 9.17 35.99 -34.30
C ASP A 359 10.59 36.36 -34.78
N ALA A 360 11.33 35.34 -35.21
CA ALA A 360 12.69 35.51 -35.73
C ALA A 360 12.74 36.24 -37.08
N THR A 361 11.62 36.28 -37.81
CA THR A 361 11.52 36.95 -39.12
C THR A 361 11.37 38.46 -38.96
N SER A 362 10.55 38.90 -38.00
CA SER A 362 10.35 40.31 -37.69
C SER A 362 11.32 40.86 -36.63
N SER A 363 12.14 39.98 -36.01
CA SER A 363 13.03 40.31 -34.89
C SER A 363 12.32 41.05 -33.75
N SER A 364 11.09 40.63 -33.44
CA SER A 364 10.27 41.26 -32.41
C SER A 364 9.42 40.24 -31.65
N TRP A 365 9.07 40.59 -30.42
CA TRP A 365 8.08 39.86 -29.63
C TRP A 365 6.67 40.23 -30.10
N GLN A 366 5.88 39.23 -30.45
CA GLN A 366 4.47 39.35 -30.82
C GLN A 366 3.61 38.92 -29.64
N LYS A 367 2.66 39.76 -29.21
CA LYS A 367 1.69 39.39 -28.17
C LYS A 367 0.80 38.28 -28.71
N ILE A 368 0.85 37.10 -28.08
CA ILE A 368 0.05 35.94 -28.47
C ILE A 368 -1.23 35.80 -27.62
N GLY A 369 -1.32 36.50 -26.49
CA GLY A 369 -2.56 36.58 -25.71
C GLY A 369 -2.37 37.13 -24.30
N GLU A 370 -3.49 37.35 -23.61
CA GLU A 370 -3.52 37.57 -22.16
C GLU A 370 -3.72 36.23 -21.46
N VAL A 371 -2.84 35.95 -20.52
CA VAL A 371 -2.92 34.81 -19.62
C VAL A 371 -3.89 35.20 -18.52
N VAL A 372 -5.16 34.98 -18.82
CA VAL A 372 -6.20 34.90 -17.79
C VAL A 372 -5.94 33.65 -16.97
N ASP A 373 -6.09 33.76 -15.65
CA ASP A 373 -5.99 32.62 -14.75
C ASP A 373 -6.75 31.43 -15.34
N ALA A 374 -6.10 30.27 -15.36
CA ALA A 374 -6.77 29.03 -15.68
C ALA A 374 -8.04 28.96 -14.83
N VAL A 375 -9.17 28.84 -15.52
CA VAL A 375 -10.51 29.02 -14.98
C VAL A 375 -10.81 27.86 -14.04
N GLY A 376 -10.51 28.07 -12.76
CA GLY A 376 -10.75 27.14 -11.66
C GLY A 376 -11.08 27.85 -10.35
N SER A 377 -11.62 29.08 -10.42
CA SER A 377 -12.16 29.75 -9.24
C SER A 377 -13.64 29.45 -9.09
N GLY A 378 -14.04 28.94 -7.92
CA GLY A 378 -15.41 28.70 -7.51
C GLY A 378 -16.25 29.97 -7.44
N ARG A 379 -16.60 30.52 -8.60
CA ARG A 379 -17.74 31.43 -8.73
C ARG A 379 -18.88 30.60 -9.30
N LYS A 380 -19.88 30.33 -8.46
CA LYS A 380 -21.07 29.62 -8.90
C LYS A 380 -21.67 30.34 -10.11
N GLN A 381 -21.91 29.59 -11.17
CA GLN A 381 -22.54 30.08 -12.38
C GLN A 381 -24.05 30.12 -12.19
N LEU A 382 -24.65 31.27 -12.47
CA LEU A 382 -26.10 31.45 -12.38
C LEU A 382 -26.76 30.88 -13.64
N TYR A 383 -27.54 29.82 -13.47
CA TYR A 383 -28.31 29.20 -14.55
C TYR A 383 -29.77 29.02 -14.10
N ASN A 384 -30.72 29.58 -14.85
CA ASN A 384 -32.16 29.58 -14.54
C ASN A 384 -32.48 30.05 -13.11
N GLY A 385 -31.78 31.10 -12.63
CA GLY A 385 -32.00 31.69 -11.31
C GLY A 385 -31.46 30.88 -10.13
N LYS A 386 -30.67 29.83 -10.39
CA LYS A 386 -29.97 29.03 -9.37
C LYS A 386 -28.48 29.01 -9.64
N GLU A 387 -27.70 28.97 -8.57
CA GLU A 387 -26.24 28.98 -8.60
C GLU A 387 -25.68 27.55 -8.63
N TYR A 388 -24.78 27.26 -9.58
CA TYR A 388 -24.14 25.96 -9.76
C TYR A 388 -22.62 26.05 -9.82
N ASP A 389 -21.90 25.06 -9.30
CA ASP A 389 -20.42 25.05 -9.35
C ASP A 389 -19.90 24.97 -10.80
N TYR A 390 -20.60 24.23 -11.66
CA TYR A 390 -20.33 24.09 -13.09
C TYR A 390 -21.61 24.21 -13.91
N VAL A 391 -21.51 24.83 -15.10
CA VAL A 391 -22.53 24.74 -16.14
C VAL A 391 -21.82 24.37 -17.43
N PHE A 392 -21.89 23.10 -17.81
CA PHE A 392 -21.22 22.59 -18.99
C PHE A 392 -22.03 22.81 -20.26
N ASP A 393 -21.35 22.93 -21.39
CA ASP A 393 -21.94 22.82 -22.72
C ASP A 393 -21.78 21.38 -23.21
N VAL A 394 -22.89 20.70 -23.46
CA VAL A 394 -22.92 19.29 -23.87
C VAL A 394 -23.55 19.16 -25.25
N ASP A 395 -22.77 18.67 -26.20
CA ASP A 395 -23.22 18.38 -27.55
C ASP A 395 -23.80 16.96 -27.59
N VAL A 396 -25.12 16.83 -27.59
CA VAL A 396 -25.79 15.52 -27.51
C VAL A 396 -26.31 15.02 -28.87
N GLN A 397 -26.37 15.89 -29.88
CA GLN A 397 -26.80 15.55 -31.23
C GLN A 397 -25.88 16.23 -32.26
N GLU A 398 -25.45 15.48 -33.27
CA GLU A 398 -24.53 15.96 -34.31
C GLU A 398 -25.19 17.08 -35.14
N GLY A 399 -24.66 18.31 -35.01
CA GLY A 399 -25.15 19.50 -35.70
C GLY A 399 -26.20 20.34 -34.95
N ALA A 400 -26.58 19.97 -33.72
CA ALA A 400 -27.43 20.79 -32.87
C ALA A 400 -26.62 21.77 -31.99
N ALA A 401 -27.29 22.79 -31.43
CA ALA A 401 -26.65 23.71 -30.50
C ALA A 401 -26.33 23.01 -29.16
N PRO A 402 -25.20 23.32 -28.51
CA PRO A 402 -24.82 22.73 -27.22
C PRO A 402 -25.88 23.00 -26.15
N LEU A 403 -26.21 21.97 -25.38
CA LEU A 403 -27.17 22.05 -24.28
C LEU A 403 -26.44 22.31 -22.95
N LYS A 404 -27.03 23.16 -22.11
CA LYS A 404 -26.43 23.55 -20.82
C LYS A 404 -26.72 22.50 -19.74
N LEU A 405 -25.68 21.93 -19.13
CA LEU A 405 -25.76 20.98 -18.02
C LEU A 405 -25.29 21.63 -16.71
N PRO A 406 -26.21 22.04 -15.82
CA PRO A 406 -25.85 22.56 -14.50
C PRO A 406 -25.49 21.43 -13.52
N TYR A 407 -24.34 21.56 -12.85
CA TYR A 407 -23.78 20.55 -11.96
C TYR A 407 -23.11 21.20 -10.74
N ASN A 408 -23.34 20.65 -9.54
CA ASN A 408 -22.60 21.01 -8.34
C ASN A 408 -21.56 19.94 -8.02
N ALA A 409 -20.37 20.33 -7.56
CA ALA A 409 -19.29 19.42 -7.18
C ALA A 409 -19.69 18.45 -6.06
N SER A 410 -20.71 18.82 -5.28
CA SER A 410 -21.30 18.03 -4.19
C SER A 410 -22.47 17.12 -4.62
N GLU A 411 -22.91 17.19 -5.88
CA GLU A 411 -24.02 16.42 -6.41
C GLU A 411 -23.56 15.14 -7.11
N ASN A 412 -24.39 14.10 -7.14
CA ASN A 412 -24.09 12.85 -7.85
C ASN A 412 -24.11 13.06 -9.38
N PRO A 413 -23.02 12.71 -10.13
CA PRO A 413 -22.97 12.81 -11.58
C PRO A 413 -24.13 12.09 -12.31
N TYR A 414 -24.55 10.91 -11.85
CA TYR A 414 -25.67 10.17 -12.44
C TYR A 414 -26.99 10.91 -12.27
N ALA A 415 -27.25 11.49 -11.09
CA ALA A 415 -28.46 12.27 -10.84
C ALA A 415 -28.50 13.53 -11.71
N ALA A 416 -27.35 14.20 -11.87
CA ALA A 416 -27.24 15.36 -12.74
C ALA A 416 -27.41 15.01 -14.23
N ALA A 417 -26.80 13.91 -14.69
CA ALA A 417 -26.93 13.40 -16.04
C ALA A 417 -28.38 12.99 -16.36
N GLN A 418 -29.05 12.26 -15.46
CA GLN A 418 -30.44 11.86 -15.63
C GLN A 418 -31.37 13.08 -15.70
N ARG A 419 -31.19 14.07 -14.80
CA ARG A 419 -31.94 15.33 -14.82
C ARG A 419 -31.73 16.08 -16.13
N PHE A 420 -30.50 16.16 -16.62
CA PHE A 420 -30.15 16.81 -17.87
C PHE A 420 -30.80 16.13 -19.08
N LEU A 421 -30.76 14.79 -19.15
CA LEU A 421 -31.37 14.04 -20.26
C LEU A 421 -32.90 14.18 -20.25
N GLN A 422 -33.54 14.12 -19.07
CA GLN A 422 -34.99 14.32 -18.94
C GLN A 422 -35.43 15.74 -19.32
N GLN A 423 -34.69 16.76 -18.89
CA GLN A 423 -35.05 18.17 -19.14
C GLN A 423 -34.93 18.58 -20.60
N ASN A 424 -34.12 17.88 -21.38
CA ASN A 424 -33.88 18.19 -22.79
C ASN A 424 -34.50 17.16 -23.75
N ASP A 425 -35.37 16.26 -23.26
CA ASP A 425 -36.00 15.18 -24.03
C ASP A 425 -34.99 14.32 -24.82
N VAL A 426 -33.83 14.06 -24.21
CA VAL A 426 -32.76 13.22 -24.78
C VAL A 426 -32.88 11.79 -24.26
N SER A 427 -32.58 10.81 -25.13
CA SER A 427 -32.63 9.38 -24.78
C SER A 427 -31.77 9.03 -23.55
N MET A 428 -32.33 8.22 -22.65
CA MET A 428 -31.65 7.71 -21.45
C MET A 428 -30.41 6.84 -21.76
N ASN A 429 -30.26 6.35 -22.99
CA ASN A 429 -29.11 5.53 -23.39
C ASN A 429 -27.78 6.31 -23.35
N TYR A 430 -27.83 7.64 -23.33
CA TYR A 430 -26.64 8.52 -23.25
C TYR A 430 -26.20 8.79 -21.80
N ILE A 431 -26.86 8.21 -20.79
CA ILE A 431 -26.58 8.50 -19.38
C ILE A 431 -25.13 8.25 -19.01
N ASP A 432 -24.55 7.12 -19.40
CA ASP A 432 -23.15 6.79 -19.12
C ASP A 432 -22.17 7.73 -19.81
N GLU A 433 -22.51 8.22 -21.00
CA GLU A 433 -21.67 9.14 -21.77
C GLU A 433 -21.68 10.54 -21.16
N VAL A 434 -22.85 11.02 -20.73
CA VAL A 434 -23.01 12.28 -20.01
C VAL A 434 -22.36 12.21 -18.62
N VAL A 435 -22.47 11.08 -17.91
CA VAL A 435 -21.78 10.88 -16.63
C VAL A 435 -20.27 10.93 -16.82
N ARG A 436 -19.72 10.17 -17.77
CA ARG A 436 -18.28 10.23 -18.08
C ARG A 436 -17.85 11.63 -18.48
N PHE A 437 -18.69 12.37 -19.19
CA PHE A 437 -18.43 13.76 -19.53
C PHE A 437 -18.39 14.64 -18.27
N ILE A 438 -19.37 14.53 -17.36
CA ILE A 438 -19.35 15.24 -16.07
C ILE A 438 -18.07 14.88 -15.32
N GLU A 439 -17.83 13.60 -15.06
CA GLU A 439 -16.66 13.11 -14.34
C GLU A 439 -15.36 13.59 -14.96
N LYS A 440 -15.21 13.56 -16.28
CA LYS A 440 -14.02 14.05 -16.98
C LYS A 440 -13.79 15.54 -16.80
N ASN A 441 -14.86 16.33 -16.77
CA ASN A 441 -14.80 17.80 -16.68
C ASN A 441 -14.89 18.32 -15.22
N THR A 442 -15.26 17.46 -14.27
CA THR A 442 -15.34 17.76 -12.83
C THR A 442 -14.28 17.02 -12.02
N ALA A 443 -13.53 16.11 -12.65
CA ALA A 443 -12.33 15.54 -12.08
C ALA A 443 -11.35 16.69 -11.85
N GLY A 444 -11.31 17.21 -10.62
CA GLY A 444 -10.12 17.88 -10.13
C GLY A 444 -8.95 16.97 -10.44
N VAL A 445 -8.00 17.49 -11.23
CA VAL A 445 -6.73 16.88 -11.64
C VAL A 445 -6.69 15.37 -11.41
N ASN A 446 -6.80 14.58 -12.49
CA ASN A 446 -6.23 13.23 -12.50
C ASN A 446 -4.77 13.33 -12.05
N LEU A 447 -4.52 13.23 -10.74
CA LEU A 447 -3.31 12.61 -10.23
C LEU A 447 -3.29 11.28 -10.96
N GLY A 448 -2.25 11.09 -11.76
CA GLY A 448 -2.14 9.98 -12.68
C GLY A 448 -2.59 8.68 -12.03
N SER A 449 -3.06 7.78 -12.86
CA SER A 449 -3.16 6.34 -12.61
C SER A 449 -1.79 5.71 -12.32
N ASP A 450 -1.02 6.30 -11.40
CA ASP A 450 0.11 5.70 -10.70
C ASP A 450 -0.40 5.31 -9.32
N SER A 451 -0.99 4.13 -9.31
CA SER A 451 -1.11 3.31 -8.12
C SER A 451 0.28 3.11 -7.52
N ASP A 452 0.65 3.88 -6.50
CA ASP A 452 1.68 3.52 -5.51
C ASP A 452 1.71 4.50 -4.32
N TYR A 453 0.61 4.59 -3.56
CA TYR A 453 0.73 4.97 -2.16
C TYR A 453 1.23 3.75 -1.37
N VAL A 454 2.55 3.70 -1.17
CA VAL A 454 3.23 2.74 -0.30
C VAL A 454 3.36 3.39 1.09
N ASP A 455 2.70 2.80 2.08
CA ASP A 455 2.92 3.10 3.50
C ASP A 455 4.41 2.84 3.84
N PRO A 456 5.20 3.88 4.18
CA PRO A 456 6.64 3.74 4.42
C PRO A 456 6.98 2.91 5.67
N PHE A 457 6.00 2.56 6.50
CA PHE A 457 6.20 1.87 7.77
C PHE A 457 5.44 0.53 7.89
N THR A 458 4.56 0.16 6.96
CA THR A 458 3.88 -1.16 6.96
C THR A 458 4.33 -2.15 5.89
N GLY A 459 5.58 -2.05 5.43
CA GLY A 459 6.22 -3.12 4.66
C GLY A 459 5.70 -3.26 3.22
N ALA A 460 6.57 -2.95 2.26
CA ALA A 460 6.37 -3.16 0.83
C ALA A 460 6.41 -4.65 0.41
N SER A 461 5.61 -5.50 1.05
CA SER A 461 5.33 -6.87 0.56
C SER A 461 3.96 -6.92 -0.09
N ARG A 462 3.75 -6.05 -1.10
CA ARG A 462 2.64 -6.18 -2.04
C ARG A 462 3.17 -6.92 -3.28
N TYR A 463 2.71 -8.16 -3.46
CA TYR A 463 2.99 -9.00 -4.62
C TYR A 463 2.25 -8.45 -5.84
N GLN A 464 2.98 -8.08 -6.90
CA GLN A 464 2.44 -7.88 -8.25
C GLN A 464 2.67 -9.16 -9.06
N PRO A 465 1.64 -9.78 -9.66
CA PRO A 465 1.84 -10.82 -10.67
C PRO A 465 2.32 -10.16 -11.96
N SER A 466 3.40 -10.69 -12.53
CA SER A 466 3.89 -10.34 -13.85
C SER A 466 2.96 -10.87 -14.94
N THR A 467 2.12 -10.00 -15.51
CA THR A 467 1.39 -10.31 -16.75
C THR A 467 2.35 -10.20 -17.93
N ARG A 468 2.77 -11.35 -18.49
CA ARG A 468 3.35 -11.38 -19.84
C ARG A 468 2.23 -11.18 -20.86
N PRO A 469 2.43 -10.39 -21.92
CA PRO A 469 1.44 -10.24 -22.98
C PRO A 469 1.44 -11.50 -23.86
N SER A 470 0.39 -12.31 -23.77
CA SER A 470 0.08 -13.29 -24.81
C SER A 470 -0.77 -12.61 -25.87
N SER A 471 -0.15 -12.32 -27.01
CA SER A 471 -0.87 -12.06 -28.25
C SER A 471 -1.62 -13.32 -28.68
N SER A 472 -2.94 -13.23 -28.80
CA SER A 472 -3.67 -14.13 -29.69
C SER A 472 -4.88 -13.41 -30.27
N THR A 473 -4.80 -13.26 -31.59
CA THR A 473 -5.85 -12.87 -32.52
C THR A 473 -7.04 -13.80 -32.41
N VAL A 474 -8.23 -13.21 -32.28
CA VAL A 474 -9.52 -13.88 -32.50
C VAL A 474 -9.62 -14.34 -33.96
N PRO A 475 -10.20 -15.52 -34.20
CA PRO A 475 -11.24 -15.57 -35.21
C PRO A 475 -12.55 -16.11 -34.65
N THR A 476 -13.59 -15.50 -35.19
CA THR A 476 -15.01 -15.78 -35.04
C THR A 476 -15.38 -17.21 -35.49
N SER A 477 -16.34 -17.84 -34.81
CA SER A 477 -17.63 -18.24 -35.43
C SER A 477 -18.48 -19.16 -34.52
N THR A 478 -19.77 -18.79 -34.47
CA THR A 478 -20.98 -19.64 -34.47
C THR A 478 -21.25 -20.62 -33.32
N HIS A 479 -22.24 -20.22 -32.50
CA HIS A 479 -23.16 -21.09 -31.78
C HIS A 479 -23.97 -21.99 -32.72
N VAL A 480 -24.10 -23.29 -32.39
CA VAL A 480 -25.31 -24.12 -32.57
C VAL A 480 -25.35 -25.20 -31.47
N ASP A 481 -26.47 -25.25 -30.74
CA ASP A 481 -27.01 -26.35 -29.89
C ASP A 481 -28.23 -26.96 -30.67
N PRO A 482 -28.98 -28.04 -30.34
CA PRO A 482 -28.89 -29.12 -29.32
C PRO A 482 -29.22 -30.57 -29.83
N PHE A 483 -29.02 -31.54 -28.92
CA PHE A 483 -29.70 -32.86 -28.77
C PHE A 483 -29.47 -34.02 -29.78
N THR A 484 -28.93 -35.15 -29.28
CA THR A 484 -29.52 -36.51 -29.38
C THR A 484 -28.81 -37.46 -28.40
N GLY A 485 -29.60 -38.25 -27.66
CA GLY A 485 -29.10 -39.30 -26.76
C GLY A 485 -29.31 -40.71 -27.31
N ALA A 486 -28.51 -41.68 -26.84
CA ALA A 486 -28.87 -43.10 -26.78
C ALA A 486 -27.90 -43.92 -25.90
N SER A 487 -28.44 -44.39 -24.77
CA SER A 487 -28.33 -45.74 -24.16
C SER A 487 -27.01 -46.55 -24.10
N ARG A 488 -26.65 -46.87 -22.84
CA ARG A 488 -26.34 -48.19 -22.23
C ARG A 488 -25.17 -49.04 -22.75
N TYR A 489 -24.24 -49.37 -21.84
CA TYR A 489 -24.05 -50.73 -21.30
C TYR A 489 -23.30 -50.67 -19.96
N SER A 490 -23.76 -51.47 -18.98
CA SER A 490 -23.04 -51.76 -17.74
C SER A 490 -22.01 -52.85 -17.95
N GLY A 491 -20.83 -52.71 -17.35
CA GLY A 491 -19.86 -53.79 -17.19
C GLY A 491 -18.90 -53.45 -16.05
N THR A 492 -18.97 -54.24 -14.98
CA THR A 492 -18.19 -54.11 -13.75
C THR A 492 -16.76 -54.65 -13.89
N LEU A 493 -15.84 -53.96 -13.19
CA LEU A 493 -14.50 -54.36 -12.70
C LEU A 493 -13.32 -54.34 -13.68
N HIS A 494 -12.47 -53.31 -13.55
CA HIS A 494 -11.05 -53.44 -13.15
C HIS A 494 -10.51 -52.08 -12.70
N GLU A 495 -9.98 -52.00 -11.48
CA GLU A 495 -9.13 -50.89 -11.04
C GLU A 495 -7.90 -50.80 -11.95
N VAL A 496 -7.81 -49.72 -12.71
CA VAL A 496 -6.56 -49.28 -13.33
C VAL A 496 -6.42 -47.80 -12.98
N SER A 497 -5.50 -47.52 -12.05
CA SER A 497 -5.06 -46.16 -11.76
C SER A 497 -4.59 -45.49 -13.06
N PRO A 498 -5.02 -44.25 -13.37
CA PRO A 498 -4.45 -43.53 -14.51
C PRO A 498 -2.96 -43.29 -14.25
N PRO A 499 -2.09 -43.37 -15.28
CA PRO A 499 -0.70 -43.01 -15.11
C PRO A 499 -0.63 -41.53 -14.72
N ALA A 500 0.18 -41.24 -13.70
CA ALA A 500 0.47 -39.88 -13.28
C ALA A 500 0.96 -39.08 -14.48
N THR A 501 0.14 -38.13 -14.94
CA THR A 501 0.55 -37.09 -15.87
C THR A 501 1.59 -36.24 -15.14
N GLN A 502 2.87 -36.51 -15.40
CA GLN A 502 3.95 -35.64 -15.01
C GLN A 502 3.72 -34.29 -15.71
N THR A 503 3.32 -33.28 -14.94
CA THR A 503 3.44 -31.88 -15.35
C THR A 503 4.89 -31.64 -15.79
N PRO A 504 5.12 -31.00 -16.95
CA PRO A 504 6.47 -30.71 -17.41
C PRO A 504 7.20 -29.88 -16.34
N GLN A 505 8.28 -30.42 -15.75
CA GLN A 505 9.14 -29.66 -14.86
C GLN A 505 9.84 -28.57 -15.68
N THR A 506 9.36 -27.33 -15.56
CA THR A 506 10.07 -26.16 -16.05
C THR A 506 11.34 -26.00 -15.23
N LYS A 507 12.51 -26.17 -15.85
CA LYS A 507 13.82 -25.95 -15.21
C LYS A 507 13.90 -24.53 -14.67
N ILE A 508 14.26 -24.37 -13.39
CA ILE A 508 14.37 -23.09 -12.67
C ILE A 508 15.81 -22.56 -12.75
N LEU A 509 16.81 -23.44 -12.66
CA LEU A 509 18.23 -23.08 -12.67
C LEU A 509 18.83 -23.21 -14.08
N PRO A 510 19.68 -22.25 -14.50
CA PRO A 510 20.11 -21.07 -13.76
C PRO A 510 19.07 -19.94 -13.83
N PHE A 511 18.83 -19.28 -12.71
CA PHE A 511 17.92 -18.15 -12.61
C PHE A 511 18.69 -16.85 -12.84
N LYS A 512 18.23 -16.01 -13.79
CA LYS A 512 19.00 -14.83 -14.25
C LYS A 512 18.35 -13.48 -13.91
N THR A 513 17.06 -13.47 -13.56
CA THR A 513 16.33 -12.22 -13.35
C THR A 513 16.64 -11.62 -11.98
N LEU A 514 17.15 -10.40 -11.95
CA LEU A 514 17.53 -9.68 -10.73
C LEU A 514 16.31 -9.11 -10.01
N VAL A 515 16.43 -8.91 -8.70
CA VAL A 515 15.43 -8.20 -7.88
C VAL A 515 15.93 -6.80 -7.50
N THR A 516 15.02 -5.83 -7.44
CA THR A 516 15.37 -4.44 -7.07
C THR A 516 14.35 -3.85 -6.11
N PHE A 517 14.80 -2.98 -5.23
CA PHE A 517 13.98 -2.16 -4.33
C PHE A 517 13.93 -0.73 -4.86
N LYS A 518 13.05 -0.44 -5.83
CA LYS A 518 12.94 0.88 -6.49
C LYS A 518 11.89 1.80 -5.88
N GLN A 519 10.91 1.24 -5.18
CA GLN A 519 9.76 1.98 -4.67
C GLN A 519 10.19 3.04 -3.65
N SER A 520 9.79 4.30 -3.84
CA SER A 520 9.93 5.40 -2.88
C SER A 520 8.98 6.54 -3.22
N ASN A 521 8.54 7.29 -2.21
CA ASN A 521 7.84 8.56 -2.39
C ASN A 521 8.88 9.69 -2.39
N ILE A 522 9.35 10.08 -3.58
CA ILE A 522 10.41 11.08 -3.75
C ILE A 522 10.04 12.43 -3.12
N PRO A 523 8.83 13.00 -3.33
CA PRO A 523 8.42 14.24 -2.67
C PRO A 523 8.46 14.16 -1.13
N ALA A 524 7.96 13.07 -0.55
CA ALA A 524 7.97 12.90 0.91
C ALA A 524 9.40 12.74 1.46
N MET A 525 10.25 11.99 0.77
CA MET A 525 11.67 11.83 1.12
C MET A 525 12.40 13.17 1.07
N ARG A 526 12.15 13.97 0.02
CA ARG A 526 12.69 15.32 -0.13
C ARG A 526 12.25 16.24 1.01
N ALA A 527 10.94 16.29 1.28
CA ALA A 527 10.39 17.10 2.35
C ALA A 527 10.99 16.71 3.71
N LYS A 528 11.15 15.41 3.98
CA LYS A 528 11.72 14.92 5.24
C LYS A 528 13.20 15.24 5.39
N LEU A 529 13.97 15.13 4.32
CA LEU A 529 15.38 15.48 4.30
C LEU A 529 15.56 16.97 4.63
N TYR A 530 14.84 17.87 3.94
CA TYR A 530 14.94 19.31 4.21
C TYR A 530 14.35 19.71 5.57
N GLN A 531 13.33 19.00 6.07
CA GLN A 531 12.83 19.20 7.44
C GLN A 531 13.93 18.93 8.48
N PHE A 532 14.67 17.83 8.32
CA PHE A 532 15.77 17.51 9.24
C PHE A 532 16.95 18.44 9.09
N ASP A 533 17.30 18.83 7.87
CA ASP A 533 18.34 19.81 7.61
C ASP A 533 18.03 21.17 8.27
N ASP A 534 16.79 21.63 8.17
CA ASP A 534 16.35 22.87 8.81
C ASP A 534 16.33 22.76 10.34
N ALA A 535 15.88 21.64 10.89
CA ALA A 535 15.94 21.38 12.33
C ALA A 535 17.40 21.39 12.84
N LEU A 536 18.32 20.72 12.12
CA LEU A 536 19.74 20.70 12.47
C LEU A 536 20.34 22.11 12.45
N ARG A 537 19.99 22.92 11.44
CA ARG A 537 20.46 24.30 11.29
C ARG A 537 19.98 25.22 12.41
N ASN A 538 18.73 25.04 12.85
CA ASN A 538 18.08 25.92 13.81
C ASN A 538 18.36 25.55 15.28
N GLU A 539 19.03 24.42 15.53
CA GLU A 539 19.44 23.97 16.86
C GLU A 539 20.93 24.28 17.10
N THR A 540 21.24 25.04 18.16
CA THR A 540 22.59 25.56 18.44
C THR A 540 23.66 24.46 18.59
N THR A 541 23.28 23.31 19.11
CA THR A 541 24.15 22.15 19.34
C THR A 541 24.45 21.35 18.08
N THR A 542 23.59 21.43 17.05
CA THR A 542 23.69 20.62 15.83
C THR A 542 23.84 21.45 14.55
N ALA A 543 23.90 22.78 14.64
CA ALA A 543 24.01 23.68 13.49
C ALA A 543 25.20 23.34 12.56
N ALA A 544 26.30 22.83 13.12
CA ALA A 544 27.47 22.39 12.36
C ALA A 544 27.22 21.11 11.51
N CYS A 545 26.15 20.36 11.77
CA CYS A 545 25.77 19.16 11.03
C CYS A 545 24.91 19.44 9.80
N ALA A 546 24.32 20.64 9.68
CA ALA A 546 23.44 20.99 8.56
C ALA A 546 24.16 20.95 7.20
N MET A 547 23.42 20.74 6.12
CA MET A 547 23.94 20.74 4.75
C MET A 547 24.48 22.11 4.38
N TYR A 548 25.65 22.11 3.74
CA TYR A 548 26.24 23.30 3.14
C TYR A 548 25.48 23.70 1.87
N PRO A 549 25.50 24.98 1.46
CA PRO A 549 24.81 25.43 0.25
C PRO A 549 25.17 24.64 -1.01
N GLU A 550 26.44 24.26 -1.16
CA GLU A 550 26.90 23.45 -2.30
C GLU A 550 26.30 22.03 -2.30
N GLU A 551 26.18 21.41 -1.12
CA GLU A 551 25.57 20.10 -0.98
C GLU A 551 24.06 20.16 -1.23
N GLN A 552 23.38 21.24 -0.82
CA GLN A 552 21.96 21.42 -1.10
C GLN A 552 21.66 21.46 -2.60
N VAL A 553 22.52 22.13 -3.38
CA VAL A 553 22.42 22.15 -4.85
C VAL A 553 22.58 20.73 -5.41
N LEU A 554 23.61 20.00 -4.99
CA LEU A 554 23.87 18.64 -5.46
C LEU A 554 22.73 17.67 -5.09
N ILE A 555 22.19 17.77 -3.87
CA ILE A 555 21.08 16.93 -3.41
C ILE A 555 19.79 17.25 -4.18
N GLU A 556 19.54 18.53 -4.46
CA GLU A 556 18.40 18.95 -5.29
C GLU A 556 18.52 18.46 -6.74
N GLU A 557 19.73 18.43 -7.29
CA GLU A 557 20.01 17.82 -8.60
C GLU A 557 19.71 16.32 -8.60
N VAL A 558 20.07 15.59 -7.52
CA VAL A 558 19.66 14.17 -7.37
C VAL A 558 18.14 14.03 -7.32
N PHE A 559 17.43 14.84 -6.53
CA PHE A 559 15.97 14.79 -6.47
C PHE A 559 15.30 15.11 -7.81
N THR A 560 15.86 16.07 -8.55
CA THR A 560 15.41 16.41 -9.91
C THR A 560 15.59 15.23 -10.85
N PHE A 561 16.76 14.61 -10.85
CA PHE A 561 17.02 13.40 -11.63
C PHE A 561 16.07 12.26 -11.27
N LEU A 562 15.90 11.98 -9.98
CA LEU A 562 15.01 10.91 -9.51
C LEU A 562 13.55 11.16 -9.90
N SER A 563 13.10 12.41 -9.83
CA SER A 563 11.74 12.78 -10.26
C SER A 563 11.58 12.59 -11.77
N GLN A 564 12.58 12.95 -12.58
CA GLN A 564 12.55 12.74 -14.03
C GLN A 564 12.54 11.25 -14.41
N ILE A 565 13.47 10.46 -13.87
CA ILE A 565 13.65 9.04 -14.25
C ILE A 565 12.47 8.17 -13.80
N THR A 566 11.78 8.54 -12.73
CA THR A 566 10.59 7.83 -12.23
C THR A 566 9.32 8.22 -12.99
N SER A 567 9.18 9.49 -13.40
CA SER A 567 8.02 9.97 -14.16
C SER A 567 8.06 9.57 -15.62
N ASN A 568 9.24 9.59 -16.25
CA ASN A 568 9.41 9.30 -17.67
C ASN A 568 10.76 8.64 -17.98
N PRO A 569 10.84 7.29 -17.87
CA PRO A 569 12.10 6.55 -18.04
C PRO A 569 12.73 6.65 -19.43
N ALA A 570 11.95 7.04 -20.46
CA ALA A 570 12.39 7.09 -21.85
C ALA A 570 12.95 8.44 -22.29
N SER A 571 12.83 9.48 -21.44
CA SER A 571 13.34 10.82 -21.76
C SER A 571 14.81 10.96 -21.37
N PRO A 572 15.66 11.60 -22.18
CA PRO A 572 17.04 11.89 -21.80
C PRO A 572 17.05 12.80 -20.57
N THR A 573 17.65 12.34 -19.48
CA THR A 573 17.80 13.12 -18.24
C THR A 573 18.81 14.24 -18.46
N SER A 574 18.45 15.47 -18.08
CA SER A 574 19.32 16.63 -18.25
C SER A 574 20.55 16.61 -17.33
N ILE A 575 20.43 15.91 -16.20
CA ILE A 575 21.46 15.77 -15.16
C ILE A 575 21.46 14.30 -14.75
N THR A 576 22.64 13.66 -14.74
CA THR A 576 22.81 12.30 -14.21
C THR A 576 23.74 12.37 -13.00
N PRO A 577 23.34 11.85 -11.82
CA PRO A 577 24.17 11.85 -10.63
C PRO A 577 25.56 11.26 -10.92
N SER A 578 26.58 11.98 -10.45
CA SER A 578 28.00 11.74 -10.72
C SER A 578 28.79 11.73 -9.40
N GLY A 579 30.13 11.62 -9.48
CA GLY A 579 31.02 11.58 -8.30
C GLY A 579 30.72 12.64 -7.23
N PRO A 580 30.62 13.94 -7.57
CA PRO A 580 30.29 15.00 -6.60
C PRO A 580 28.96 14.79 -5.85
N HIS A 581 27.95 14.21 -6.50
CA HIS A 581 26.66 13.94 -5.87
C HIS A 581 26.80 12.83 -4.82
N ILE A 582 27.57 11.78 -5.13
CA ILE A 582 27.86 10.70 -4.19
C ILE A 582 28.70 11.21 -3.02
N GLU A 583 29.69 12.07 -3.29
CA GLU A 583 30.51 12.71 -2.25
C GLU A 583 29.66 13.58 -1.31
N ALA A 584 28.67 14.31 -1.84
CA ALA A 584 27.71 15.05 -1.01
C ALA A 584 26.89 14.11 -0.11
N ILE A 585 26.37 13.01 -0.65
CA ILE A 585 25.64 11.99 0.14
C ILE A 585 26.54 11.42 1.26
N ILE A 586 27.78 11.07 0.94
CA ILE A 586 28.77 10.56 1.92
C ILE A 586 29.06 11.61 3.00
N SER A 587 29.32 12.86 2.61
CA SER A 587 29.59 13.98 3.52
C SER A 587 28.44 14.21 4.51
N ILE A 588 27.20 14.19 4.02
CA ILE A 588 26.00 14.36 4.83
C ILE A 588 25.82 13.19 5.80
N LEU A 589 25.94 11.94 5.33
CA LEU A 589 25.80 10.75 6.17
C LEU A 589 26.83 10.71 7.31
N ASN A 590 28.06 11.17 7.05
CA ASN A 590 29.11 11.24 8.07
C ASN A 590 28.84 12.32 9.13
N ARG A 591 28.19 13.44 8.76
CA ARG A 591 27.93 14.57 9.67
C ARG A 591 26.61 14.48 10.42
N TRP A 592 25.58 13.89 9.81
CA TRP A 592 24.23 13.85 10.40
C TRP A 592 24.15 12.88 11.58
N PRO A 593 23.36 13.19 12.63
CA PRO A 593 23.15 12.26 13.73
C PRO A 593 22.33 11.03 13.29
N ALA A 594 22.54 9.90 13.95
CA ALA A 594 22.03 8.59 13.52
C ALA A 594 20.52 8.54 13.26
N VAL A 595 19.73 9.30 14.04
CA VAL A 595 18.26 9.29 13.93
C VAL A 595 17.72 10.09 12.73
N GLN A 596 18.53 10.98 12.15
CA GLN A 596 18.17 11.78 10.97
C GLN A 596 18.74 11.21 9.66
N ARG A 597 19.61 10.19 9.70
CA ARG A 597 20.30 9.67 8.49
C ARG A 597 19.40 8.98 7.48
N PHE A 598 18.26 8.43 7.89
CA PHE A 598 17.46 7.53 7.05
C PHE A 598 17.00 8.14 5.70
N PRO A 599 16.60 9.41 5.56
CA PRO A 599 16.19 9.97 4.26
C PRO A 599 17.39 10.05 3.30
N VAL A 600 18.60 10.29 3.83
CA VAL A 600 19.84 10.36 3.07
C VAL A 600 20.29 8.96 2.65
N MET A 601 20.11 7.96 3.53
CA MET A 601 20.33 6.56 3.18
C MET A 601 19.36 6.06 2.12
N ASP A 602 18.09 6.49 2.18
CA ASP A 602 17.08 6.15 1.17
C ASP A 602 17.36 6.82 -0.18
N LEU A 603 17.87 8.06 -0.16
CA LEU A 603 18.38 8.73 -1.35
C LEU A 603 19.54 7.93 -1.98
N GLY A 604 20.50 7.48 -1.15
CA GLY A 604 21.61 6.62 -1.59
C GLY A 604 21.13 5.29 -2.18
N ARG A 605 20.08 4.69 -1.64
CA ARG A 605 19.44 3.47 -2.20
C ARG A 605 18.93 3.68 -3.63
N LEU A 606 18.29 4.82 -3.89
CA LEU A 606 17.75 5.12 -5.22
C LEU A 606 18.85 5.52 -6.20
N VAL A 607 19.87 6.27 -5.75
CA VAL A 607 21.05 6.53 -6.58
C VAL A 607 21.72 5.21 -6.98
N ALA A 608 21.86 4.26 -6.05
CA ALA A 608 22.42 2.95 -6.35
C ALA A 608 21.62 2.15 -7.39
N VAL A 609 20.31 2.37 -7.51
CA VAL A 609 19.47 1.60 -8.46
C VAL A 609 19.39 2.23 -9.85
N TYR A 610 19.46 3.55 -9.95
CA TYR A 610 19.34 4.28 -11.22
C TYR A 610 20.69 4.71 -11.81
N CYS A 611 21.76 4.70 -11.00
CA CYS A 611 23.10 5.14 -11.39
C CYS A 611 24.17 4.05 -11.23
N ALA A 612 23.79 2.77 -11.14
CA ALA A 612 24.72 1.65 -10.98
C ALA A 612 25.76 1.56 -12.12
N SER A 613 25.39 2.02 -13.32
CA SER A 613 26.24 2.04 -14.51
C SER A 613 27.06 3.33 -14.68
N THR A 614 26.80 4.36 -13.86
CA THR A 614 27.65 5.55 -13.85
C THR A 614 29.01 5.14 -13.30
N PRO A 615 30.13 5.46 -13.96
CA PRO A 615 31.45 5.15 -13.45
C PRO A 615 31.71 5.98 -12.18
N VAL A 616 31.30 5.44 -11.05
CA VAL A 616 31.86 5.79 -9.77
C VAL A 616 33.30 5.33 -9.87
N ALA A 617 34.25 6.26 -9.84
CA ALA A 617 35.67 5.92 -9.80
C ALA A 617 35.87 4.86 -8.71
N PRO A 618 36.64 3.77 -8.94
CA PRO A 618 36.70 2.62 -8.03
C PRO A 618 36.69 3.03 -6.55
N GLY A 619 37.64 3.86 -6.12
CA GLY A 619 37.73 4.33 -4.72
C GLY A 619 36.52 5.07 -4.13
N ASN A 620 35.68 5.71 -4.95
CA ASN A 620 34.43 6.33 -4.47
C ASN A 620 33.37 5.28 -4.13
N ARG A 621 33.45 4.07 -4.70
CA ARG A 621 32.53 2.97 -4.40
C ARG A 621 32.84 2.33 -3.05
N GLU A 622 34.12 2.02 -2.77
CA GLU A 622 34.52 1.55 -1.44
C GLU A 622 34.10 2.57 -0.37
N ASN A 623 34.44 3.85 -0.57
CA ASN A 623 34.08 4.92 0.36
C ASN A 623 32.57 5.05 0.58
N PHE A 624 31.76 4.85 -0.46
CA PHE A 624 30.30 4.90 -0.36
C PHE A 624 29.76 3.78 0.52
N PHE A 625 30.20 2.53 0.30
CA PHE A 625 29.73 1.41 1.11
C PHE A 625 30.27 1.46 2.54
N ASP A 626 31.53 1.85 2.75
CA ASP A 626 32.10 2.07 4.08
C ASP A 626 31.30 3.12 4.85
N CYS A 627 30.94 4.23 4.19
CA CYS A 627 30.07 5.25 4.75
C CYS A 627 28.68 4.70 5.11
N LEU A 628 28.06 3.90 4.25
CA LEU A 628 26.73 3.31 4.53
C LEU A 628 26.76 2.33 5.69
N PHE A 629 27.80 1.49 5.81
CA PHE A 629 27.97 0.60 6.95
C PHE A 629 28.11 1.40 8.25
N ASN A 630 28.93 2.46 8.25
CA ASN A 630 29.08 3.37 9.40
C ASN A 630 27.78 4.12 9.71
N ALA A 631 27.06 4.61 8.69
CA ALA A 631 25.81 5.33 8.84
C ALA A 631 24.70 4.47 9.46
N SER A 632 24.69 3.17 9.12
CA SER A 632 23.79 2.16 9.69
C SER A 632 24.16 1.68 11.08
N ASP A 633 25.34 2.08 11.58
CA ASP A 633 25.92 1.58 12.82
C ASP A 633 26.04 0.04 12.82
N TRP A 634 26.52 -0.53 11.72
CA TRP A 634 26.60 -1.99 11.51
C TRP A 634 27.55 -2.69 12.47
N SER A 635 28.66 -2.06 12.84
CA SER A 635 29.65 -2.63 13.77
C SER A 635 29.10 -2.83 15.18
N SER A 636 28.22 -1.93 15.64
CA SER A 636 27.53 -2.10 16.92
C SER A 636 26.48 -3.22 16.86
N VAL A 637 25.85 -3.43 15.70
CA VAL A 637 24.96 -4.57 15.46
C VAL A 637 25.76 -5.87 15.53
N ALA A 638 26.89 -5.96 14.83
CA ALA A 638 27.73 -7.17 14.78
C ALA A 638 28.23 -7.67 16.15
N SER A 639 28.33 -6.79 17.13
CA SER A 639 28.81 -7.09 18.48
C SER A 639 27.70 -7.13 19.55
N ARG A 640 26.43 -6.91 19.19
CA ARG A 640 25.30 -6.84 20.14
C ARG A 640 24.69 -8.21 20.44
N GLU A 641 24.25 -8.37 21.69
CA GLU A 641 23.44 -9.51 22.15
C GLU A 641 21.94 -9.17 22.29
N SER A 642 21.56 -7.89 22.16
CA SER A 642 20.20 -7.38 22.38
C SER A 642 19.56 -6.78 21.12
N SER A 643 18.25 -6.54 21.16
CA SER A 643 17.48 -5.94 20.06
C SER A 643 17.99 -4.55 19.63
N MET A 644 17.91 -4.27 18.33
CA MET A 644 18.32 -2.99 17.72
C MET A 644 17.38 -1.83 18.11
N LEU A 645 17.91 -0.60 18.08
CA LEU A 645 17.10 0.61 18.24
C LEU A 645 16.32 0.90 16.95
N LYS A 646 15.14 1.51 17.06
CA LYS A 646 14.25 1.75 15.90
C LYS A 646 14.92 2.49 14.72
N PRO A 647 15.70 3.58 14.93
CA PRO A 647 16.38 4.26 13.83
C PRO A 647 17.46 3.38 13.18
N GLN A 648 18.12 2.53 13.97
CA GLN A 648 19.12 1.58 13.50
C GLN A 648 18.49 0.48 12.64
N GLU A 649 17.31 -0.05 13.02
CA GLU A 649 16.57 -1.02 12.21
C GLU A 649 16.31 -0.48 10.79
N THR A 650 15.84 0.77 10.70
CA THR A 650 15.58 1.44 9.43
C THR A 650 16.86 1.62 8.61
N ASN A 651 17.92 2.13 9.23
CA ASN A 651 19.19 2.38 8.54
C ASN A 651 19.83 1.08 8.04
N VAL A 652 19.80 0.00 8.82
CA VAL A 652 20.27 -1.34 8.42
C VAL A 652 19.47 -1.89 7.25
N LEU A 653 18.14 -1.71 7.26
CA LEU A 653 17.30 -2.13 6.13
C LEU A 653 17.66 -1.37 4.86
N LEU A 654 17.86 -0.05 4.96
CA LEU A 654 18.25 0.79 3.82
C LEU A 654 19.63 0.41 3.29
N LEU A 655 20.62 0.17 4.13
CA LEU A 655 21.93 -0.37 3.74
C LEU A 655 21.80 -1.65 2.89
N LEU A 656 21.08 -2.65 3.39
CA LEU A 656 20.93 -3.95 2.70
C LEU A 656 20.20 -3.80 1.36
N ARG A 657 19.20 -2.92 1.29
CA ARG A 657 18.49 -2.59 0.05
C ARG A 657 19.39 -1.85 -0.94
N THR A 658 20.23 -0.94 -0.47
CA THR A 658 21.21 -0.23 -1.31
C THR A 658 22.20 -1.21 -1.93
N ILE A 659 22.76 -2.14 -1.15
CA ILE A 659 23.66 -3.19 -1.67
C ILE A 659 22.93 -4.05 -2.71
N THR A 660 21.69 -4.48 -2.43
CA THR A 660 20.88 -5.26 -3.39
C THR A 660 20.70 -4.50 -4.70
N ASN A 661 20.34 -3.22 -4.62
CA ASN A 661 20.11 -2.36 -5.77
C ASN A 661 21.37 -2.09 -6.58
N TYR A 662 22.54 -2.13 -5.95
CA TYR A 662 23.81 -1.92 -6.64
C TYR A 662 24.27 -3.16 -7.43
N PHE A 663 23.90 -4.37 -6.97
CA PHE A 663 24.10 -5.60 -7.72
C PHE A 663 23.07 -5.70 -8.86
N GLN A 664 23.41 -5.13 -10.02
CA GLN A 664 22.63 -5.16 -11.25
C GLN A 664 23.37 -5.83 -12.41
N GLU A 665 22.70 -5.93 -13.55
CA GLU A 665 23.31 -6.40 -14.79
C GLU A 665 24.42 -5.42 -15.21
N GLY A 666 25.62 -5.94 -15.45
CA GLY A 666 26.79 -5.14 -15.80
C GLY A 666 27.59 -4.58 -14.61
N THR A 667 27.17 -4.80 -13.37
CA THR A 667 27.95 -4.39 -12.18
C THR A 667 29.33 -5.08 -12.20
N PRO A 668 30.44 -4.31 -12.16
CA PRO A 668 31.78 -4.89 -12.16
C PRO A 668 32.09 -5.49 -10.79
N VAL A 669 32.07 -6.81 -10.68
CA VAL A 669 32.29 -7.51 -9.38
C VAL A 669 33.76 -7.82 -9.10
N ASN A 670 34.67 -7.49 -10.02
CA ASN A 670 36.10 -7.79 -9.95
C ASN A 670 37.00 -6.52 -10.00
N ASP A 671 36.43 -5.32 -10.01
CA ASP A 671 37.15 -4.05 -10.22
C ASP A 671 37.59 -3.38 -8.92
N GLY A 672 37.96 -4.16 -7.91
CA GLY A 672 38.37 -3.66 -6.59
C GLY A 672 38.18 -4.70 -5.50
N GLN A 673 38.24 -4.25 -4.24
CA GLN A 673 38.01 -5.09 -3.07
C GLN A 673 36.62 -4.88 -2.46
N TRP A 674 35.84 -3.92 -2.96
CA TRP A 674 34.53 -3.55 -2.40
C TRP A 674 33.55 -4.72 -2.22
N VAL A 675 33.46 -5.64 -3.20
CA VAL A 675 32.57 -6.82 -3.10
C VAL A 675 33.01 -7.75 -1.97
N GLN A 676 34.32 -7.97 -1.86
CA GLN A 676 34.91 -8.80 -0.81
C GLN A 676 34.68 -8.16 0.57
N GLN A 677 34.86 -6.84 0.69
CA GLN A 677 34.60 -6.10 1.94
C GLN A 677 33.12 -6.17 2.34
N ILE A 678 32.19 -6.05 1.39
CA ILE A 678 30.75 -6.23 1.65
C ILE A 678 30.48 -7.63 2.21
N PHE A 679 30.95 -8.69 1.56
CA PHE A 679 30.68 -10.05 2.04
C PHE A 679 31.38 -10.35 3.37
N GLU A 680 32.56 -9.81 3.61
CA GLU A 680 33.23 -9.89 4.91
C GLU A 680 32.39 -9.23 6.00
N ALA A 681 31.91 -8.00 5.79
CA ALA A 681 31.05 -7.29 6.74
C ALA A 681 29.70 -8.02 6.96
N LEU A 682 29.07 -8.52 5.90
CA LEU A 682 27.81 -9.26 5.99
C LEU A 682 27.98 -10.63 6.66
N SER A 683 29.15 -11.27 6.55
CA SER A 683 29.43 -12.55 7.22
C SER A 683 29.41 -12.42 8.75
N GLN A 684 29.73 -11.24 9.27
CA GLN A 684 29.69 -10.89 10.68
C GLN A 684 28.28 -10.55 11.17
N ALA A 685 27.26 -10.54 10.30
CA ALA A 685 25.88 -10.21 10.67
C ALA A 685 25.34 -11.15 11.77
N PRO A 686 24.72 -10.61 12.83
CA PRO A 686 23.97 -11.40 13.81
C PRO A 686 22.60 -11.73 13.21
N TYR A 687 22.56 -12.78 12.40
CA TYR A 687 21.38 -13.14 11.59
C TYR A 687 20.07 -13.20 12.40
N HIS A 688 20.13 -13.67 13.64
CA HIS A 688 18.98 -13.79 14.56
C HIS A 688 18.44 -12.44 15.05
N LEU A 689 19.24 -11.37 15.02
CA LEU A 689 18.78 -10.01 15.35
C LEU A 689 18.13 -9.32 14.15
N LEU A 690 18.33 -9.82 12.93
CA LEU A 690 17.75 -9.22 11.74
C LEU A 690 16.24 -9.47 11.69
N SER A 691 15.47 -8.39 11.57
CA SER A 691 14.04 -8.44 11.27
C SER A 691 13.78 -9.13 9.93
N LYS A 692 12.57 -9.65 9.74
CA LYS A 692 12.15 -10.33 8.50
C LYS A 692 12.45 -9.50 7.22
N PRO A 693 12.13 -8.20 7.14
CA PRO A 693 12.50 -7.39 5.96
C PRO A 693 14.00 -7.28 5.71
N GLN A 694 14.82 -7.24 6.77
CA GLN A 694 16.28 -7.21 6.67
C GLN A 694 16.82 -8.56 6.19
N ARG A 695 16.29 -9.69 6.68
CA ARG A 695 16.63 -11.03 6.20
C ARG A 695 16.30 -11.22 4.72
N VAL A 696 15.13 -10.74 4.28
CA VAL A 696 14.75 -10.73 2.85
C VAL A 696 15.73 -9.89 2.02
N ALA A 697 16.10 -8.69 2.48
CA ALA A 697 17.08 -7.86 1.79
C ALA A 697 18.46 -8.55 1.70
N LEU A 698 18.94 -9.15 2.79
CA LEU A 698 20.18 -9.93 2.80
C LEU A 698 20.16 -11.11 1.81
N ALA A 699 19.07 -11.87 1.77
CA ALA A 699 18.90 -12.96 0.81
C ALA A 699 18.86 -12.45 -0.65
N SER A 700 18.34 -11.24 -0.85
CA SER A 700 18.30 -10.58 -2.17
C SER A 700 19.70 -10.20 -2.66
N ILE A 701 20.61 -9.81 -1.76
CA ILE A 701 22.01 -9.56 -2.08
C ILE A 701 22.67 -10.84 -2.62
N LEU A 702 22.51 -11.96 -1.89
CA LEU A 702 23.05 -13.27 -2.29
C LEU A 702 22.48 -13.71 -3.65
N PHE A 703 21.18 -13.53 -3.82
CA PHE A 703 20.46 -13.85 -5.04
C PHE A 703 20.96 -13.02 -6.24
N ASN A 704 21.02 -11.69 -6.13
CA ASN A 704 21.47 -10.83 -7.23
C ASN A 704 22.94 -11.10 -7.58
N PHE A 705 23.81 -11.23 -6.57
CA PHE A 705 25.20 -11.58 -6.80
C PHE A 705 25.33 -12.91 -7.55
N SER A 706 24.55 -13.94 -7.17
CA SER A 706 24.55 -15.23 -7.87
C SER A 706 24.14 -15.10 -9.34
N CYS A 707 23.20 -14.21 -9.66
CA CYS A 707 22.74 -13.96 -11.03
C CYS A 707 23.84 -13.28 -11.87
N ILE A 708 24.53 -12.29 -11.29
CA ILE A 708 25.67 -11.62 -11.93
C ILE A 708 26.80 -12.63 -12.15
N HIS A 709 27.05 -13.49 -11.17
CA HIS A 709 28.10 -14.51 -11.22
C HIS A 709 27.97 -15.48 -12.40
N LEU A 710 26.74 -15.77 -12.86
CA LEU A 710 26.49 -16.60 -14.03
C LEU A 710 27.15 -16.04 -15.30
N ASN A 711 27.21 -14.71 -15.41
CA ASN A 711 27.77 -14.01 -16.57
C ASN A 711 29.24 -13.62 -16.32
N THR A 712 29.54 -13.08 -15.14
CA THR A 712 30.86 -12.57 -14.75
C THR A 712 31.39 -13.37 -13.55
N THR A 713 32.34 -14.29 -13.80
CA THR A 713 32.95 -15.09 -12.73
C THR A 713 33.71 -14.18 -11.76
N ALA A 714 33.25 -14.15 -10.52
CA ALA A 714 33.88 -13.41 -9.42
C ALA A 714 35.16 -14.11 -8.96
N SER A 715 36.03 -13.40 -8.24
CA SER A 715 37.22 -14.01 -7.62
C SER A 715 36.86 -15.21 -6.74
N THR A 716 37.76 -16.20 -6.65
CA THR A 716 37.57 -17.38 -5.79
C THR A 716 37.27 -16.99 -4.35
N ALA A 717 37.97 -15.98 -3.82
CA ALA A 717 37.77 -15.50 -2.44
C ALA A 717 36.34 -14.95 -2.23
N THR A 718 35.87 -14.10 -3.15
CA THR A 718 34.51 -13.52 -3.09
C THR A 718 33.44 -14.59 -3.18
N ARG A 719 33.62 -15.57 -4.09
CA ARG A 719 32.70 -16.70 -4.25
C ARG A 719 32.63 -17.57 -2.99
N ASP A 720 33.78 -17.89 -2.40
CA ASP A 720 33.86 -18.70 -1.18
C ASP A 720 33.20 -17.99 0.02
N GLN A 721 33.37 -16.67 0.16
CA GLN A 721 32.67 -15.88 1.18
C GLN A 721 31.16 -15.85 0.96
N CYS A 722 30.70 -15.65 -0.29
CA CYS A 722 29.28 -15.69 -0.62
C CYS A 722 28.66 -17.07 -0.30
N LEU A 723 29.35 -18.16 -0.67
CA LEU A 723 28.93 -19.53 -0.33
C LEU A 723 28.85 -19.76 1.19
N SER A 724 29.83 -19.29 1.94
CA SER A 724 29.82 -19.37 3.41
C SER A 724 28.60 -18.65 4.00
N LEU A 725 28.28 -17.46 3.49
CA LEU A 725 27.12 -16.70 3.94
C LEU A 725 25.80 -17.35 3.52
N ILE A 726 25.70 -17.90 2.30
CA ILE A 726 24.56 -18.72 1.85
C ILE A 726 24.32 -19.87 2.81
N PHE A 727 25.36 -20.62 3.20
CA PHE A 727 25.22 -21.73 4.15
C PHE A 727 24.79 -21.27 5.53
N LYS A 728 25.36 -20.16 6.02
CA LYS A 728 24.94 -19.55 7.30
C LYS A 728 23.46 -19.20 7.28
N VAL A 729 22.98 -18.55 6.22
CA VAL A 729 21.57 -18.16 6.07
C VAL A 729 20.66 -19.39 5.99
N LEU A 730 20.95 -20.36 5.12
CA LEU A 730 20.13 -21.57 4.99
C LEU A 730 20.07 -22.42 6.26
N LYS A 731 21.13 -22.40 7.07
CA LYS A 731 21.18 -23.10 8.35
C LYS A 731 20.36 -22.41 9.44
N LEU A 732 20.34 -21.08 9.44
CA LEU A 732 19.69 -20.28 10.48
C LEU A 732 18.23 -19.91 10.15
N GLU A 733 17.85 -19.91 8.88
CA GLU A 733 16.49 -19.57 8.47
C GLU A 733 15.52 -20.72 8.72
N THR A 734 14.45 -20.42 9.46
CA THR A 734 13.45 -21.40 9.89
C THR A 734 12.01 -20.95 9.66
N ASP A 735 11.78 -19.67 9.36
CA ASP A 735 10.46 -19.05 9.39
C ASP A 735 10.01 -18.45 8.05
N ASP A 736 10.95 -17.92 7.25
CA ASP A 736 10.62 -17.17 6.02
C ASP A 736 10.89 -17.97 4.73
N PRO A 737 9.85 -18.41 4.00
CA PRO A 737 10.03 -19.17 2.76
C PRO A 737 10.63 -18.35 1.62
N GLU A 738 10.46 -17.02 1.60
CA GLU A 738 11.01 -16.18 0.54
C GLU A 738 12.52 -15.98 0.71
N VAL A 739 12.99 -15.84 1.95
CA VAL A 739 14.42 -15.85 2.29
C VAL A 739 15.04 -17.18 1.85
N THR A 740 14.45 -18.29 2.29
CA THR A 740 14.95 -19.63 1.94
C THR A 740 14.94 -19.86 0.43
N TYR A 741 13.87 -19.46 -0.28
CA TYR A 741 13.81 -19.56 -1.74
C TYR A 741 14.93 -18.77 -2.43
N ARG A 742 15.10 -17.48 -2.09
CA ARG A 742 16.15 -16.63 -2.69
C ARG A 742 17.55 -17.19 -2.44
N THR A 743 17.81 -17.64 -1.22
CA THR A 743 19.13 -18.19 -0.86
C THR A 743 19.36 -19.57 -1.47
N SER A 744 18.32 -20.42 -1.61
CA SER A 744 18.43 -21.68 -2.35
C SER A 744 18.70 -21.44 -3.84
N VAL A 745 18.03 -20.48 -4.48
CA VAL A 745 18.33 -20.13 -5.88
C VAL A 745 19.75 -19.59 -6.01
N ALA A 746 20.20 -18.76 -5.06
CA ALA A 746 21.57 -18.25 -5.04
C ALA A 746 22.62 -19.37 -5.03
N LEU A 747 22.42 -20.36 -4.16
CA LEU A 747 23.25 -21.56 -4.13
C LEU A 747 23.18 -22.33 -5.45
N GLY A 748 21.97 -22.56 -5.96
CA GLY A 748 21.75 -23.29 -7.20
C GLY A 748 22.47 -22.66 -8.39
N ASN A 749 22.45 -21.34 -8.50
CA ASN A 749 23.17 -20.60 -9.53
C ASN A 749 24.69 -20.78 -9.42
N ILE A 750 25.27 -20.68 -8.21
CA ILE A 750 26.71 -20.86 -8.01
C ILE A 750 27.13 -22.31 -8.32
N LEU A 751 26.34 -23.30 -7.90
CA LEU A 751 26.59 -24.72 -8.22
C LEU A 751 26.45 -24.99 -9.72
N TYR A 752 25.46 -24.38 -10.37
CA TYR A 752 25.26 -24.50 -11.80
C TYR A 752 26.48 -23.98 -12.57
N GLU A 753 26.96 -22.78 -12.23
CA GLU A 753 28.13 -22.16 -12.87
C GLU A 753 29.38 -23.00 -12.66
N ALA A 754 29.62 -23.48 -11.43
CA ALA A 754 30.77 -24.29 -11.12
C ALA A 754 30.80 -25.59 -11.94
N ARG A 755 29.64 -26.23 -12.12
CA ARG A 755 29.51 -27.43 -12.95
C ARG A 755 29.67 -27.11 -14.43
N ASP A 756 29.00 -26.08 -14.92
CA ASP A 756 28.99 -25.67 -16.34
C ASP A 756 30.39 -25.28 -16.83
N ARG A 757 31.18 -24.62 -15.96
CA ARG A 757 32.55 -24.18 -16.27
C ARG A 757 33.64 -25.13 -15.79
N GLY A 758 33.29 -26.28 -15.22
CA GLY A 758 34.25 -27.27 -14.69
C GLY A 758 35.13 -26.73 -13.55
N MET A 759 34.63 -25.78 -12.77
CA MET A 759 35.35 -25.17 -11.66
C MET A 759 35.17 -25.96 -10.37
N ALA A 760 36.29 -26.25 -9.69
CA ALA A 760 36.23 -26.80 -8.34
C ALA A 760 35.76 -25.72 -7.34
N LEU A 761 34.76 -26.04 -6.53
CA LEU A 761 34.39 -25.27 -5.35
C LEU A 761 35.24 -25.73 -4.16
N ASN A 762 35.67 -24.79 -3.33
CA ASN A 762 36.47 -25.07 -2.13
C ASN A 762 35.58 -25.56 -0.98
N LEU A 763 34.92 -26.70 -1.18
CA LEU A 763 34.01 -27.33 -0.22
C LEU A 763 34.60 -28.63 0.29
N LYS A 764 34.80 -28.72 1.61
CA LYS A 764 35.20 -29.97 2.28
C LYS A 764 34.05 -30.98 2.22
N SER A 765 34.36 -32.28 2.18
CA SER A 765 33.34 -33.35 2.16
C SER A 765 32.33 -33.24 3.30
N ALA A 766 32.77 -32.79 4.49
CA ALA A 766 31.88 -32.53 5.63
C ALA A 766 30.85 -31.42 5.36
N GLN A 767 31.25 -30.33 4.69
CA GLN A 767 30.36 -29.21 4.34
C GLN A 767 29.32 -29.63 3.30
N VAL A 768 29.69 -30.51 2.37
CA VAL A 768 28.76 -31.06 1.38
C VAL A 768 27.71 -31.95 2.05
N MET A 769 28.10 -32.77 3.04
CA MET A 769 27.16 -33.59 3.81
C MET A 769 26.21 -32.70 4.65
N GLU A 770 26.77 -31.72 5.37
CA GLU A 770 25.98 -30.77 6.16
C GLU A 770 24.97 -30.02 5.28
N LEU A 771 25.36 -29.59 4.09
CA LEU A 771 24.47 -28.93 3.13
C LEU A 771 23.33 -29.84 2.68
N LYS A 772 23.61 -31.12 2.40
CA LYS A 772 22.55 -32.11 2.05
C LYS A 772 21.56 -32.29 3.19
N ASP A 773 22.03 -32.29 4.44
CA ASP A 773 21.17 -32.39 5.62
C ASP A 773 20.33 -31.12 5.83
N VAL A 774 20.93 -29.93 5.67
CA VAL A 774 20.21 -28.64 5.70
C VAL A 774 19.13 -28.60 4.60
N MET A 775 19.43 -29.03 3.37
CA MET A 775 18.44 -29.08 2.29
C MET A 775 17.30 -30.05 2.58
N ARG A 776 17.59 -31.19 3.20
CA ARG A 776 16.56 -32.15 3.62
C ARG A 776 15.67 -31.53 4.70
N ALA A 777 16.28 -30.85 5.68
CA ALA A 777 15.56 -30.15 6.76
C ALA A 777 14.67 -29.02 6.20
N ILE A 778 15.20 -28.19 5.30
CA ILE A 778 14.42 -27.14 4.62
C ILE A 778 13.21 -27.72 3.91
N ARG A 779 13.38 -28.84 3.21
CA ARG A 779 12.29 -29.51 2.47
C ARG A 779 11.17 -29.98 3.41
N SER A 780 11.51 -30.41 4.62
CA SER A 780 10.52 -30.77 5.63
C SER A 780 9.91 -29.57 6.35
N SER A 781 10.67 -28.50 6.54
CA SER A 781 10.23 -27.31 7.30
C SER A 781 9.38 -26.34 6.47
N PHE A 782 9.61 -26.25 5.16
CA PHE A 782 8.90 -25.32 4.27
C PHE A 782 8.05 -26.07 3.24
N ASN A 783 6.72 -25.97 3.38
CA ASN A 783 5.77 -26.51 2.40
C ASN A 783 5.55 -25.53 1.22
N ASP A 784 6.62 -25.15 0.53
CA ASP A 784 6.61 -24.27 -0.66
C ASP A 784 7.07 -25.07 -1.90
N GLY A 785 6.23 -25.11 -2.94
CA GLY A 785 6.52 -25.83 -4.18
C GLY A 785 7.75 -25.30 -4.94
N ARG A 786 8.03 -23.99 -4.86
CA ARG A 786 9.19 -23.36 -5.50
C ARG A 786 10.49 -23.82 -4.84
N ILE A 787 10.54 -23.84 -3.51
CA ILE A 787 11.69 -24.32 -2.73
C ILE A 787 11.96 -25.79 -3.05
N ASN A 788 10.91 -26.61 -3.05
CA ASN A 788 11.01 -28.04 -3.39
C ASN A 788 11.61 -28.26 -4.78
N ASN A 789 11.17 -27.52 -5.79
CA ASN A 789 11.67 -27.64 -7.16
C ASN A 789 13.15 -27.21 -7.26
N VAL A 790 13.52 -26.08 -6.64
CA VAL A 790 14.92 -25.61 -6.62
C VAL A 790 15.84 -26.60 -5.91
N ILE A 791 15.43 -27.17 -4.77
CA ILE A 791 16.22 -28.17 -4.04
C ILE A 791 16.40 -29.46 -4.85
N GLN A 792 15.37 -29.90 -5.59
CA GLN A 792 15.49 -31.04 -6.49
C GLN A 792 16.54 -30.78 -7.58
N GLU A 793 16.52 -29.60 -8.20
CA GLU A 793 17.53 -29.22 -9.20
C GLU A 793 18.92 -29.12 -8.58
N ILE A 794 19.08 -28.50 -7.39
CA ILE A 794 20.36 -28.45 -6.66
C ILE A 794 20.93 -29.86 -6.42
N ASN A 795 20.10 -30.82 -6.00
CA ASN A 795 20.56 -32.19 -5.79
C ASN A 795 21.05 -32.84 -7.09
N SER A 796 20.50 -32.46 -8.25
CA SER A 796 20.98 -32.91 -9.57
C SER A 796 22.26 -32.21 -10.03
N LEU A 797 22.57 -31.03 -9.49
CA LEU A 797 23.81 -30.29 -9.75
C LEU A 797 24.97 -30.77 -8.86
N ALA A 798 24.65 -31.24 -7.65
CA ALA A 798 25.60 -31.69 -6.63
C ALA A 798 25.92 -33.20 -6.69
N ALA A 799 25.41 -33.90 -7.72
CA ALA A 799 25.73 -35.29 -8.05
C ALA A 799 26.80 -35.30 -9.15
#